data_AF-A1UFE6-F1
#
_entry.id   AF-A1UFE6-F1
#
_cell.length_a   1.000
_cell.length_b   1.000
_cell.length_c   1.000
_cell.angle_alpha   90.00
_cell.angle_beta   90.00
_cell.angle_gamma   90.00
#
_symmetry.space_group_name_H-M   'P 1'
#
loop_
_entity.id
_entity.type
_entity.pdbx_description
1 polymer ?
#
loop_
_entity_poly.entity_id
_entity_poly.type
_entity_poly.pdbx_seq_one_letter_code
_entity_poly.pdbx_strand_id
1 'polypeptide(L)'
;MTEPIPTPASCRRRRTVAVLGGGIAGLTAAHELADRGFDVTVYEPRHDERIGLGPEPPSCYPPVKLGGLAASQYSTVGTHDGSNAELRPFPGRRGAPRKPGRAVAGEHGFRFFPAYYLHIWDLFQRIPVYERIELPGSDIRFLPTSRTVLDNVRRVVTQGTTVEGKPSLVFPREAPRSLAEFLGTVNQLRELGFTQADVSTFVSRLLRYLVTSPHRRARELQNLSAYDFFVGRDSATGVPRFSYTPQFDTVLREMPKVLAAFDSNWGDARTNLTTYLQLQLQMDRRDNKADGVLNGPTTESWFDHWYRHLTALGVRFVRAVANRIDALPVDPSLPPHRRARVQITLADGTRLTPDYAVVAVDAPEAERVTAPLRTAACGGTVSELEGFTTSVPPATGPLEPAATRTAARRNPYALAEMGRVPWDRFQTLGGIQYFFDTEFQLLRGHMYYSGTEWALSSINQHGMWERRPMLAQDGHVSVLSVDIGDFNAPSRRLVDADGHGKAARDCTADEIAAEVWRQIVTALTNNVDRPPESLLPTPAWYALDRGLIMADGPGQGTGPPVLNETPYLVPIIGDWPNRPGGDPWNPHGTSYVGVPTEEAWREDLELRNVWQARHGGYQVHNNSVVFAGTWAKTFTRMTSMEAACESGRHAVNAILDHYIWVESGGRDRREKTTLKWRFPYGFLDQGQSTPIRMPTPAGDYCYVFDIENREPSDTRALRVLDSRFSERSLPHPLDTLVPPTGGIPMTMPPFGPFDANQQLLAFLQAWRQLLEQWTALLSGAGTPFPMPAPPGTANAPAPAPADYSQQLFGQLQAWRRYLEHAAGATPQTASQAPAQQSGGGQESAASGSSSGPTEPPEYFPQLDDYWGSADPATQWGKRQQKVIRPPDDDWGTVGIPFRDLAGGLDVGRPPQGPTPPPDRWSGQTGPLESPAARTVRSAFRDVTTGADPAAARQVAPKSLYRDVMGEIRGGD
;
A
#
# COMPACT_ATOMS: atom_id res chain seq x y z
N MET A 1 13.82 -17.54 -34.93
CA MET A 1 12.48 -16.99 -35.24
C MET A 1 12.68 -15.94 -36.31
N THR A 2 11.85 -15.91 -37.36
CA THR A 2 12.06 -15.07 -38.56
C THR A 2 10.92 -14.11 -38.84
N GLU A 3 9.74 -14.33 -38.27
CA GLU A 3 8.63 -13.37 -38.31
C GLU A 3 8.68 -12.46 -37.07
N PRO A 4 8.56 -11.13 -37.23
CA PRO A 4 8.58 -10.20 -36.10
C PRO A 4 7.25 -10.25 -35.35
N ILE A 5 7.31 -10.35 -34.01
CA ILE A 5 6.13 -10.20 -33.16
C ILE A 5 5.74 -8.72 -33.16
N PRO A 6 4.50 -8.35 -33.56
CA PRO A 6 4.09 -6.96 -33.61
C PRO A 6 3.85 -6.42 -32.20
N THR A 7 4.22 -5.16 -31.95
CA THR A 7 3.82 -4.47 -30.71
C THR A 7 2.31 -4.22 -30.72
N PRO A 8 1.61 -4.22 -29.58
CA PRO A 8 0.18 -3.96 -29.53
C PRO A 8 -0.23 -2.63 -30.20
N ALA A 9 0.65 -1.61 -30.10
CA ALA A 9 0.52 -0.32 -30.77
C ALA A 9 0.63 -0.37 -32.30
N SER A 10 1.39 -1.31 -32.89
CA SER A 10 1.56 -1.45 -34.35
C SER A 10 0.53 -2.35 -35.03
N CYS A 11 -0.25 -3.11 -34.25
CA CYS A 11 -1.30 -3.98 -34.75
C CYS A 11 -2.43 -3.19 -35.43
N ARG A 12 -2.78 -3.57 -36.68
CA ARG A 12 -3.89 -2.96 -37.46
C ARG A 12 -5.22 -2.91 -36.70
N ARG A 13 -5.46 -3.90 -35.82
CA ARG A 13 -6.46 -3.84 -34.76
C ARG A 13 -5.71 -3.91 -33.43
N ARG A 14 -5.79 -2.86 -32.61
CA ARG A 14 -5.29 -2.90 -31.22
C ARG A 14 -5.99 -4.03 -30.45
N ARG A 15 -5.29 -4.68 -29.54
CA ARG A 15 -5.86 -5.71 -28.66
C ARG A 15 -6.75 -5.03 -27.61
N THR A 16 -8.00 -5.46 -27.49
CA THR A 16 -8.99 -4.83 -26.61
C THR A 16 -8.93 -5.41 -25.20
N VAL A 17 -9.05 -4.56 -24.17
CA VAL A 17 -9.03 -4.99 -22.77
C VAL A 17 -10.20 -4.40 -21.98
N ALA A 18 -10.97 -5.27 -21.34
CA ALA A 18 -11.97 -4.87 -20.34
C ALA A 18 -11.34 -4.92 -18.94
N VAL A 19 -11.26 -3.79 -18.25
CA VAL A 19 -10.85 -3.71 -16.85
C VAL A 19 -12.10 -3.59 -16.00
N LEU A 20 -12.31 -4.50 -15.05
CA LEU A 20 -13.48 -4.51 -14.17
C LEU A 20 -13.08 -3.95 -12.80
N GLY A 21 -13.67 -2.81 -12.41
CA GLY A 21 -13.39 -2.07 -11.17
C GLY A 21 -12.55 -0.82 -11.38
N GLY A 22 -13.04 0.33 -10.90
CA GLY A 22 -12.38 1.65 -10.94
C GLY A 22 -11.33 1.89 -9.84
N GLY A 23 -10.92 0.85 -9.10
CA GLY A 23 -9.94 0.93 -8.01
C GLY A 23 -8.48 1.00 -8.48
N ILE A 24 -7.55 1.26 -7.55
CA ILE A 24 -6.11 1.42 -7.82
C ILE A 24 -5.52 0.33 -8.73
N ALA A 25 -5.85 -0.95 -8.47
CA ALA A 25 -5.35 -2.06 -9.26
C ALA A 25 -5.82 -2.01 -10.72
N GLY A 26 -7.10 -1.70 -10.94
CA GLY A 26 -7.70 -1.56 -12.27
C GLY A 26 -7.16 -0.35 -13.02
N LEU A 27 -7.07 0.81 -12.37
CA LEU A 27 -6.53 2.02 -12.98
C LEU A 27 -5.03 1.90 -13.30
N THR A 28 -4.24 1.21 -12.47
CA THR A 28 -2.83 0.88 -12.80
C THR A 28 -2.74 -0.06 -14.00
N ALA A 29 -3.56 -1.12 -14.05
CA ALA A 29 -3.60 -1.99 -15.22
C ALA A 29 -4.00 -1.22 -16.49
N ALA A 30 -5.00 -0.32 -16.40
CA ALA A 30 -5.43 0.51 -17.50
C ALA A 30 -4.35 1.49 -17.99
N HIS A 31 -3.61 2.12 -17.07
CA HIS A 31 -2.46 2.99 -17.39
C HIS A 31 -1.41 2.20 -18.17
N GLU A 32 -0.90 1.12 -17.60
CA GLU A 32 0.22 0.35 -18.20
C GLU A 32 -0.18 -0.31 -19.54
N LEU A 33 -1.43 -0.73 -19.72
CA LEU A 33 -1.91 -1.29 -20.98
C LEU A 33 -2.11 -0.23 -22.07
N ALA A 34 -2.70 0.93 -21.74
CA ALA A 34 -2.93 1.99 -22.72
C ALA A 34 -1.60 2.60 -23.23
N ASP A 35 -0.64 2.80 -22.33
CA ASP A 35 0.74 3.25 -22.62
C ASP A 35 1.46 2.32 -23.62
N ARG A 36 1.14 1.02 -23.59
CA ARG A 36 1.67 0.01 -24.54
C ARG A 36 0.82 -0.18 -25.81
N GLY A 37 -0.23 0.62 -25.97
CA GLY A 37 -1.07 0.65 -27.18
C GLY A 37 -2.21 -0.36 -27.23
N PHE A 38 -2.62 -0.95 -26.09
CA PHE A 38 -3.87 -1.69 -26.01
C PHE A 38 -5.09 -0.74 -26.06
N ASP A 39 -6.24 -1.24 -26.50
CA ASP A 39 -7.50 -0.50 -26.52
C ASP A 39 -8.31 -0.82 -25.24
N VAL A 40 -8.22 0.04 -24.23
CA VAL A 40 -8.70 -0.25 -22.87
C VAL A 40 -10.06 0.38 -22.60
N THR A 41 -10.93 -0.35 -21.92
CA THR A 41 -12.17 0.17 -21.33
C THR A 41 -12.32 -0.28 -19.88
N VAL A 42 -12.46 0.68 -18.97
CA VAL A 42 -12.73 0.47 -17.54
C VAL A 42 -14.24 0.45 -17.31
N TYR A 43 -14.71 -0.59 -16.63
CA TYR A 43 -16.11 -0.79 -16.26
C TYR A 43 -16.27 -0.69 -14.75
N GLU A 44 -17.16 0.18 -14.29
CA GLU A 44 -17.38 0.46 -12.87
C GLU A 44 -18.88 0.70 -12.57
N PRO A 45 -19.48 0.06 -11.56
CA PRO A 45 -20.86 0.32 -11.14
C PRO A 45 -21.14 1.78 -10.73
N ARG A 46 -20.29 2.34 -9.86
CA ARG A 46 -20.60 3.57 -9.12
C ARG A 46 -20.33 4.80 -9.97
N HIS A 47 -21.13 5.85 -9.82
CA HIS A 47 -20.87 7.16 -10.42
C HIS A 47 -19.90 7.97 -9.52
N ASP A 48 -19.30 9.04 -10.03
CA ASP A 48 -18.49 9.93 -9.16
C ASP A 48 -19.40 10.58 -8.11
N GLU A 49 -19.03 10.43 -6.83
CA GLU A 49 -19.88 10.80 -5.68
C GLU A 49 -20.15 12.30 -5.56
N ARG A 50 -19.47 13.17 -6.34
CA ARG A 50 -19.70 14.62 -6.33
C ARG A 50 -20.86 15.04 -7.25
N ILE A 51 -21.31 14.17 -8.16
CA ILE A 51 -22.36 14.48 -9.13
C ILE A 51 -23.68 14.78 -8.40
N GLY A 52 -24.16 16.03 -8.51
CA GLY A 52 -25.37 16.50 -7.83
C GLY A 52 -25.16 17.03 -6.40
N LEU A 53 -23.94 16.97 -5.85
CA LEU A 53 -23.60 17.48 -4.52
C LEU A 53 -23.02 18.92 -4.52
N GLY A 54 -23.00 19.57 -5.69
CA GLY A 54 -22.45 20.91 -5.88
C GLY A 54 -22.95 21.59 -7.16
N PRO A 55 -22.53 22.84 -7.41
CA PRO A 55 -23.00 23.66 -8.55
C PRO A 55 -22.29 23.37 -9.88
N GLU A 56 -21.22 22.58 -9.87
CA GLU A 56 -20.46 22.23 -11.08
C GLU A 56 -21.27 21.26 -11.97
N PRO A 57 -21.24 21.40 -13.30
CA PRO A 57 -21.97 20.51 -14.19
C PRO A 57 -21.37 19.09 -14.16
N PRO A 58 -22.19 18.03 -14.32
CA PRO A 58 -21.69 16.64 -14.27
C PRO A 58 -20.55 16.32 -15.25
N SER A 59 -20.40 17.08 -16.33
CA SER A 59 -19.32 16.97 -17.31
C SER A 59 -17.93 17.39 -16.78
N CYS A 60 -17.84 18.06 -15.63
CA CYS A 60 -16.56 18.37 -14.98
C CYS A 60 -15.94 17.16 -14.25
N TYR A 61 -16.75 16.15 -13.95
CA TYR A 61 -16.38 14.96 -13.16
C TYR A 61 -16.19 13.71 -14.04
N PRO A 62 -15.45 12.69 -13.56
CA PRO A 62 -15.46 11.36 -14.15
C PRO A 62 -16.89 10.77 -14.23
N PRO A 63 -17.24 9.99 -15.27
CA PRO A 63 -18.57 9.36 -15.39
C PRO A 63 -18.78 8.17 -14.44
N VAL A 64 -17.74 7.77 -13.72
CA VAL A 64 -17.68 6.62 -12.79
C VAL A 64 -16.82 6.96 -11.57
N LYS A 65 -17.01 6.27 -10.44
CA LYS A 65 -16.15 6.42 -9.26
C LYS A 65 -14.73 5.92 -9.58
N LEU A 66 -13.72 6.66 -9.16
CA LEU A 66 -12.31 6.30 -9.34
C LEU A 66 -11.60 6.16 -7.99
N GLY A 67 -10.58 5.32 -7.93
CA GLY A 67 -9.76 5.09 -6.72
C GLY A 67 -10.31 4.01 -5.77
N GLY A 68 -11.61 3.70 -5.83
CA GLY A 68 -12.24 2.70 -4.96
C GLY A 68 -12.20 3.12 -3.49
N LEU A 69 -11.57 2.31 -2.62
CA LEU A 69 -11.36 2.63 -1.19
C LEU A 69 -10.44 3.83 -0.96
N ALA A 70 -9.60 4.17 -1.94
CA ALA A 70 -8.67 5.29 -1.85
C ALA A 70 -9.35 6.65 -2.16
N ALA A 71 -10.58 6.66 -2.68
CA ALA A 71 -11.32 7.88 -3.01
C ALA A 71 -11.71 8.70 -1.77
N SER A 72 -11.75 10.02 -1.91
CA SER A 72 -12.37 10.91 -0.94
C SER A 72 -13.89 10.70 -0.90
N GLN A 73 -14.52 10.95 0.25
CA GLN A 73 -15.95 10.83 0.49
C GLN A 73 -16.56 12.22 0.70
N TYR A 74 -17.69 12.56 0.07
CA TYR A 74 -18.22 13.95 0.02
C TYR A 74 -19.59 14.08 0.69
N SER A 75 -19.65 14.55 1.94
CA SER A 75 -20.90 14.53 2.74
C SER A 75 -21.65 15.87 2.77
N THR A 76 -22.99 15.79 2.82
CA THR A 76 -23.94 16.91 2.84
C THR A 76 -24.73 16.94 4.16
N VAL A 77 -25.25 18.10 4.57
CA VAL A 77 -26.06 18.20 5.81
C VAL A 77 -27.36 17.39 5.68
N GLY A 78 -27.43 16.26 6.36
CA GLY A 78 -28.50 15.27 6.17
C GLY A 78 -28.38 14.46 4.88
N THR A 79 -29.34 13.56 4.66
CA THR A 79 -29.44 12.75 3.44
C THR A 79 -30.02 13.58 2.28
N HIS A 80 -29.16 13.98 1.34
CA HIS A 80 -29.51 14.85 0.20
C HIS A 80 -30.55 14.23 -0.75
N ASP A 81 -30.47 12.92 -0.92
CA ASP A 81 -31.25 12.09 -1.87
C ASP A 81 -31.62 10.70 -1.30
N GLY A 82 -31.27 10.44 -0.04
CA GLY A 82 -31.35 9.11 0.59
C GLY A 82 -30.07 8.27 0.48
N SER A 83 -28.99 8.79 -0.09
CA SER A 83 -27.66 8.15 -0.05
C SER A 83 -27.03 8.15 1.35
N ASN A 84 -25.98 7.37 1.53
CA ASN A 84 -25.18 7.31 2.77
C ASN A 84 -24.30 8.57 2.97
N ALA A 85 -24.48 9.63 2.17
CA ALA A 85 -23.63 10.82 2.14
C ALA A 85 -23.91 11.83 3.28
N GLU A 86 -24.29 11.34 4.46
CA GLU A 86 -24.75 12.19 5.56
C GLU A 86 -23.59 12.87 6.30
N LEU A 87 -23.73 14.17 6.55
CA LEU A 87 -22.94 14.96 7.49
C LEU A 87 -23.84 15.31 8.69
N ARG A 88 -23.47 14.83 9.89
CA ARG A 88 -24.26 14.98 11.12
C ARG A 88 -23.64 16.04 12.03
N PRO A 89 -24.44 16.86 12.74
CA PRO A 89 -23.91 17.77 13.75
C PRO A 89 -23.32 16.96 14.91
N PHE A 90 -22.22 17.41 15.50
CA PHE A 90 -21.56 16.62 16.56
C PHE A 90 -22.46 16.48 17.81
N PRO A 91 -22.64 15.26 18.37
CA PRO A 91 -23.49 15.04 19.54
C PRO A 91 -23.10 15.88 20.75
N GLY A 92 -24.10 16.48 21.42
CA GLY A 92 -23.87 17.30 22.61
C GLY A 92 -23.23 18.68 22.37
N ARG A 93 -22.91 19.06 21.12
CA ARG A 93 -22.42 20.41 20.79
C ARG A 93 -23.41 21.49 21.23
N ARG A 94 -22.89 22.59 21.78
CA ARG A 94 -23.67 23.79 22.10
C ARG A 94 -23.86 24.66 20.86
N GLY A 95 -25.12 25.00 20.57
CA GLY A 95 -25.50 25.84 19.42
C GLY A 95 -25.48 25.09 18.08
N ALA A 96 -26.14 25.66 17.08
CA ALA A 96 -26.17 25.09 15.74
C ALA A 96 -24.86 25.39 14.98
N PRO A 97 -24.11 24.37 14.50
CA PRO A 97 -22.93 24.60 13.68
C PRO A 97 -23.31 25.23 12.33
N ARG A 98 -22.39 26.01 11.73
CA ARG A 98 -22.62 26.62 10.42
C ARG A 98 -22.74 25.54 9.35
N LYS A 99 -23.88 25.53 8.63
CA LYS A 99 -24.10 24.61 7.50
C LYS A 99 -23.10 24.93 6.37
N PRO A 100 -22.38 23.93 5.83
CA PRO A 100 -21.64 24.06 4.58
C PRO A 100 -22.53 24.50 3.41
N GLY A 101 -21.96 25.27 2.47
CA GLY A 101 -22.63 25.69 1.22
C GLY A 101 -22.43 24.71 0.05
N ARG A 102 -21.66 23.65 0.26
CA ARG A 102 -21.40 22.52 -0.66
C ARG A 102 -21.08 21.26 0.16
N ALA A 103 -21.04 20.09 -0.46
CA ALA A 103 -20.54 18.89 0.23
C ALA A 103 -19.09 19.06 0.70
N VAL A 104 -18.78 18.51 1.88
CA VAL A 104 -17.45 18.55 2.50
C VAL A 104 -16.68 17.26 2.21
N ALA A 105 -15.40 17.37 1.87
CA ALA A 105 -14.54 16.22 1.60
C ALA A 105 -13.97 15.64 2.89
N GLY A 106 -14.16 14.34 3.10
CA GLY A 106 -13.48 13.51 4.09
C GLY A 106 -12.76 12.34 3.41
N GLU A 107 -12.10 11.50 4.20
CA GLU A 107 -11.33 10.35 3.73
C GLU A 107 -11.62 9.11 4.59
N HIS A 108 -11.62 7.92 3.97
CA HIS A 108 -11.78 6.60 4.62
C HIS A 108 -10.75 6.29 5.72
N GLY A 109 -9.73 7.14 5.86
CA GLY A 109 -8.72 7.07 6.92
C GLY A 109 -7.67 8.18 6.77
N PHE A 110 -6.55 8.09 7.48
CA PHE A 110 -5.54 9.16 7.54
C PHE A 110 -4.63 9.32 6.30
N ARG A 111 -4.91 8.60 5.20
CA ARG A 111 -4.32 8.76 3.84
C ARG A 111 -2.81 8.99 3.77
N PHE A 112 -2.06 7.98 4.21
CA PHE A 112 -0.61 7.99 4.22
C PHE A 112 0.03 7.24 3.05
N PHE A 113 1.13 7.80 2.52
CA PHE A 113 2.03 7.19 1.54
C PHE A 113 3.43 7.02 2.18
N PRO A 114 3.75 5.85 2.73
CA PRO A 114 5.10 5.50 3.19
C PRO A 114 6.15 5.66 2.11
N ALA A 115 7.38 6.00 2.51
CA ALA A 115 8.51 6.11 1.58
C ALA A 115 8.75 4.85 0.71
N TYR A 116 8.41 3.65 1.21
CA TYR A 116 8.58 2.39 0.47
C TYR A 116 7.52 2.11 -0.61
N TYR A 117 6.52 2.99 -0.81
CA TYR A 117 5.48 2.82 -1.85
C TYR A 117 6.00 3.14 -3.27
N LEU A 118 7.03 2.42 -3.73
CA LEU A 118 7.74 2.72 -4.98
C LEU A 118 6.89 2.55 -6.24
N HIS A 119 5.90 1.64 -6.25
CA HIS A 119 4.97 1.49 -7.38
C HIS A 119 4.02 2.68 -7.47
N ILE A 120 3.55 3.23 -6.33
CA ILE A 120 2.79 4.48 -6.31
C ILE A 120 3.68 5.68 -6.68
N TRP A 121 4.91 5.79 -6.17
CA TRP A 121 5.80 6.90 -6.54
C TRP A 121 6.16 6.92 -8.02
N ASP A 122 6.45 5.76 -8.64
CA ASP A 122 6.69 5.64 -10.10
C ASP A 122 5.43 5.89 -10.94
N LEU A 123 4.23 5.73 -10.37
CA LEU A 123 2.97 6.10 -11.01
C LEU A 123 2.71 7.62 -10.91
N PHE A 124 2.92 8.21 -9.73
CA PHE A 124 2.74 9.64 -9.47
C PHE A 124 3.61 10.53 -10.36
N GLN A 125 4.83 10.08 -10.66
CA GLN A 125 5.76 10.76 -11.59
C GLN A 125 5.31 10.73 -13.07
N ARG A 126 4.32 9.90 -13.43
CA ARG A 126 3.85 9.73 -14.82
C ARG A 126 2.49 10.34 -15.09
N ILE A 127 1.71 10.68 -14.06
CA ILE A 127 0.40 11.33 -14.21
C ILE A 127 0.61 12.85 -14.16
N PRO A 128 0.37 13.61 -15.25
CA PRO A 128 0.45 15.07 -15.22
C PRO A 128 -0.67 15.68 -14.37
N VAL A 129 -0.40 16.82 -13.74
CA VAL A 129 -1.43 17.69 -13.15
C VAL A 129 -2.14 18.42 -14.29
N TYR A 130 -3.47 18.37 -14.29
CA TYR A 130 -4.32 19.02 -15.29
C TYR A 130 -4.93 20.31 -14.75
N GLU A 131 -4.74 21.42 -15.47
CA GLU A 131 -5.30 22.73 -15.14
C GLU A 131 -6.64 22.96 -15.85
N ARG A 132 -7.62 23.55 -15.14
CA ARG A 132 -8.92 23.97 -15.67
C ARG A 132 -8.76 25.31 -16.40
N ILE A 133 -9.08 25.33 -17.69
CA ILE A 133 -9.11 26.55 -18.51
C ILE A 133 -10.56 26.77 -18.95
N GLU A 134 -11.08 27.96 -18.62
CA GLU A 134 -12.40 28.40 -19.03
C GLU A 134 -12.27 29.27 -20.28
N LEU A 135 -13.03 28.92 -21.32
CA LEU A 135 -13.03 29.62 -22.60
C LEU A 135 -14.29 30.50 -22.74
N PRO A 136 -14.25 31.53 -23.62
CA PRO A 136 -15.42 32.33 -23.94
C PRO A 136 -16.61 31.44 -24.38
N GLY A 137 -17.78 31.64 -23.76
CA GLY A 137 -18.97 30.81 -23.99
C GLY A 137 -19.20 29.68 -22.99
N SER A 138 -18.47 29.67 -21.86
CA SER A 138 -18.55 28.65 -20.80
C SER A 138 -18.04 27.25 -21.19
N ASP A 139 -17.25 27.16 -22.25
CA ASP A 139 -16.53 25.96 -22.66
C ASP A 139 -15.41 25.67 -21.63
N ILE A 140 -15.46 24.54 -20.93
CA ILE A 140 -14.41 24.14 -19.96
C ILE A 140 -13.47 23.13 -20.62
N ARG A 141 -12.16 23.37 -20.56
CA ARG A 141 -11.13 22.43 -21.00
C ARG A 141 -10.14 22.15 -19.88
N PHE A 142 -9.46 21.02 -19.99
CA PHE A 142 -8.37 20.63 -19.09
C PHE A 142 -7.12 20.35 -19.90
N LEU A 143 -6.02 21.04 -19.61
CA LEU A 143 -4.72 20.81 -20.26
C LEU A 143 -3.69 20.25 -19.26
N PRO A 144 -2.82 19.32 -19.68
CA PRO A 144 -1.73 18.86 -18.84
C PRO A 144 -0.67 19.96 -18.65
N THR A 145 -0.18 20.08 -17.43
CA THR A 145 0.95 20.96 -17.07
C THR A 145 2.26 20.17 -17.04
N SER A 146 3.39 20.84 -16.77
CA SER A 146 4.67 20.19 -16.49
C SER A 146 4.77 19.60 -15.08
N ARG A 147 3.82 19.90 -14.17
CA ARG A 147 3.71 19.25 -12.86
C ARG A 147 3.10 17.86 -13.01
N THR A 148 3.43 17.00 -12.05
CA THR A 148 2.94 15.62 -11.91
C THR A 148 2.20 15.45 -10.58
N VAL A 149 1.50 14.32 -10.39
CA VAL A 149 0.85 14.02 -9.10
C VAL A 149 1.87 13.91 -7.96
N LEU A 150 3.15 13.65 -8.24
CA LEU A 150 4.21 13.75 -7.21
C LEU A 150 4.34 15.18 -6.65
N ASP A 151 4.12 16.20 -7.47
CA ASP A 151 4.15 17.61 -7.06
C ASP A 151 2.90 18.06 -6.27
N ASN A 152 1.95 17.14 -6.06
CA ASN A 152 0.83 17.29 -5.13
C ASN A 152 1.12 16.62 -3.76
N VAL A 153 2.28 15.98 -3.56
CA VAL A 153 2.64 15.33 -2.30
C VAL A 153 3.30 16.32 -1.34
N ARG A 154 2.85 16.31 -0.08
CA ARG A 154 3.43 17.04 1.05
C ARG A 154 4.05 16.03 2.01
N ARG A 155 5.33 16.25 2.34
CA ARG A 155 6.12 15.36 3.20
C ARG A 155 5.68 15.46 4.67
N VAL A 156 5.54 14.32 5.33
CA VAL A 156 5.27 14.22 6.77
C VAL A 156 6.57 13.92 7.50
N VAL A 157 6.99 14.84 8.37
CA VAL A 157 8.28 14.76 9.09
C VAL A 157 8.14 14.45 10.59
N THR A 158 6.91 14.34 11.10
CA THR A 158 6.62 14.04 12.52
C THR A 158 5.55 12.95 12.67
N GLN A 159 5.64 12.22 13.77
CA GLN A 159 4.66 11.23 14.22
C GLN A 159 4.53 11.38 15.74
N GLY A 160 3.32 11.55 16.24
CA GLY A 160 3.05 11.62 17.68
C GLY A 160 2.45 10.32 18.21
N THR A 161 2.73 10.02 19.47
CA THR A 161 1.99 9.00 20.24
C THR A 161 1.55 9.57 21.58
N THR A 162 0.36 9.18 22.03
CA THR A 162 -0.02 9.37 23.44
C THR A 162 0.75 8.41 24.34
N VAL A 163 0.91 8.79 25.61
CA VAL A 163 1.60 8.02 26.65
C VAL A 163 0.86 8.26 27.96
N GLU A 164 0.43 7.20 28.65
CA GLU A 164 -0.38 7.34 29.85
C GLU A 164 0.33 8.14 30.95
N GLY A 165 -0.34 9.17 31.46
CA GLY A 165 0.15 10.07 32.49
C GLY A 165 1.15 11.14 32.01
N LYS A 166 1.40 11.28 30.70
CA LYS A 166 2.47 12.17 30.16
C LYS A 166 2.00 12.98 28.94
N PRO A 167 2.70 14.08 28.58
CA PRO A 167 2.49 14.75 27.31
C PRO A 167 2.68 13.79 26.13
N SER A 168 1.98 14.04 25.01
CA SER A 168 2.18 13.24 23.80
C SER A 168 3.60 13.40 23.26
N LEU A 169 4.29 12.29 23.02
CA LEU A 169 5.66 12.28 22.51
C LEU A 169 5.63 12.43 20.99
N VAL A 170 6.35 13.42 20.47
CA VAL A 170 6.50 13.67 19.03
C VAL A 170 7.88 13.18 18.59
N PHE A 171 7.87 12.11 17.80
CA PHE A 171 9.05 11.53 17.18
C PHE A 171 9.26 12.07 15.77
N PRO A 172 10.50 12.29 15.32
CA PRO A 172 10.79 12.60 13.93
C PRO A 172 10.53 11.36 13.05
N ARG A 173 9.96 11.57 11.85
CA ARG A 173 9.94 10.57 10.77
C ARG A 173 11.20 10.63 9.90
N GLU A 174 12.29 11.14 10.47
CA GLU A 174 13.60 11.29 9.84
C GLU A 174 14.71 10.76 10.74
N ALA A 175 15.82 10.32 10.13
CA ALA A 175 17.05 10.03 10.85
C ALA A 175 17.60 11.31 11.51
N PRO A 176 17.90 11.30 12.84
CA PRO A 176 18.35 12.47 13.59
C PRO A 176 19.48 13.23 12.89
N ARG A 177 19.31 14.55 12.75
CA ARG A 177 20.25 15.43 12.03
C ARG A 177 21.42 15.85 12.92
N SER A 178 21.30 15.68 14.24
CA SER A 178 22.28 16.05 15.25
C SER A 178 22.31 15.07 16.43
N LEU A 179 23.40 15.09 17.22
CA LEU A 179 23.48 14.34 18.48
C LEU A 179 22.40 14.79 19.48
N ALA A 180 22.03 16.08 19.47
CA ALA A 180 20.98 16.62 20.34
C ALA A 180 19.60 16.02 20.01
N GLU A 181 19.24 15.92 18.73
CA GLU A 181 18.01 15.23 18.29
C GLU A 181 18.02 13.73 18.65
N PHE A 182 19.18 13.07 18.50
CA PHE A 182 19.32 11.66 18.90
C PHE A 182 19.14 11.47 20.40
N LEU A 183 19.83 12.25 21.24
CA LEU A 183 19.70 12.18 22.70
C LEU A 183 18.29 12.58 23.16
N GLY A 184 17.63 13.53 22.47
CA GLY A 184 16.21 13.82 22.64
C GLY A 184 15.33 12.60 22.37
N THR A 185 15.55 11.92 21.24
CA THR A 185 14.82 10.69 20.88
C THR A 185 15.06 9.57 21.90
N VAL A 186 16.29 9.39 22.40
CA VAL A 186 16.62 8.40 23.44
C VAL A 186 15.94 8.74 24.77
N ASN A 187 15.87 10.02 25.15
CA ASN A 187 15.15 10.45 26.35
C ASN A 187 13.63 10.27 26.20
N GLN A 188 13.03 10.59 25.05
CA GLN A 188 11.62 10.30 24.75
C GLN A 188 11.32 8.78 24.86
N LEU A 189 12.22 7.91 24.36
CA LEU A 189 12.08 6.46 24.50
C LEU A 189 12.18 5.98 25.95
N ARG A 190 12.93 6.69 26.82
CA ARG A 190 12.92 6.45 28.29
C ARG A 190 11.64 7.00 28.94
N GLU A 191 11.11 8.11 28.43
CA GLU A 191 9.85 8.68 28.90
C GLU A 191 8.62 7.81 28.58
N LEU A 192 8.70 6.90 27.60
CA LEU A 192 7.71 5.83 27.42
C LEU A 192 7.62 4.86 28.62
N GLY A 193 8.62 4.82 29.51
CA GLY A 193 8.66 3.92 30.67
C GLY A 193 9.28 2.55 30.40
N PHE A 194 9.66 2.28 29.14
CA PHE A 194 10.24 1.01 28.72
C PHE A 194 11.61 0.76 29.36
N THR A 195 11.88 -0.48 29.76
CA THR A 195 13.19 -0.83 30.31
C THR A 195 14.23 -1.03 29.21
N GLN A 196 15.50 -0.86 29.55
CA GLN A 196 16.59 -1.15 28.61
C GLN A 196 16.62 -2.63 28.19
N ALA A 197 16.12 -3.54 29.03
CA ALA A 197 15.99 -4.96 28.69
C ALA A 197 14.92 -5.20 27.62
N ASP A 198 13.76 -4.53 27.73
CA ASP A 198 12.70 -4.62 26.70
C ASP A 198 13.22 -4.15 25.34
N VAL A 199 13.83 -2.96 25.30
CA VAL A 199 14.34 -2.34 24.08
C VAL A 199 15.48 -3.15 23.46
N SER A 200 16.42 -3.65 24.27
CA SER A 200 17.54 -4.47 23.74
C SER A 200 17.05 -5.81 23.19
N THR A 201 16.06 -6.42 23.84
CA THR A 201 15.42 -7.66 23.39
C THR A 201 14.69 -7.42 22.07
N PHE A 202 13.82 -6.41 22.01
CA PHE A 202 13.07 -6.04 20.80
C PHE A 202 13.99 -5.75 19.60
N VAL A 203 15.04 -4.94 19.80
CA VAL A 203 16.04 -4.66 18.75
C VAL A 203 16.80 -5.93 18.34
N SER A 204 17.13 -6.82 19.27
CA SER A 204 17.74 -8.13 18.96
C SER A 204 16.82 -9.00 18.10
N ARG A 205 15.50 -9.03 18.37
CA ARG A 205 14.51 -9.73 17.53
C ARG A 205 14.42 -9.12 16.13
N LEU A 206 14.41 -7.79 16.01
CA LEU A 206 14.40 -7.10 14.70
C LEU A 206 15.68 -7.37 13.89
N LEU A 207 16.86 -7.31 14.53
CA LEU A 207 18.14 -7.67 13.90
C LEU A 207 18.13 -9.12 13.43
N ARG A 208 17.62 -10.06 14.25
CA ARG A 208 17.42 -11.46 13.85
C ARG A 208 16.52 -11.59 12.63
N TYR A 209 15.44 -10.82 12.53
CA TYR A 209 14.58 -10.83 11.34
C TYR A 209 15.33 -10.32 10.08
N LEU A 210 16.04 -9.20 10.19
CA LEU A 210 16.81 -8.58 9.10
C LEU A 210 17.93 -9.45 8.53
N VAL A 211 18.45 -10.42 9.30
CA VAL A 211 19.46 -11.40 8.86
C VAL A 211 18.86 -12.77 8.49
N THR A 212 17.58 -13.02 8.80
CA THR A 212 16.85 -14.22 8.38
C THR A 212 16.45 -14.12 6.90
N SER A 213 16.69 -15.17 6.13
CA SER A 213 16.48 -15.21 4.68
C SER A 213 15.01 -15.09 4.26
N PRO A 214 14.69 -14.48 3.10
CA PRO A 214 13.35 -14.53 2.49
C PRO A 214 12.78 -15.96 2.36
N HIS A 215 13.63 -16.94 2.07
CA HIS A 215 13.25 -18.36 2.03
C HIS A 215 12.79 -18.88 3.40
N ARG A 216 13.56 -18.64 4.47
CA ARG A 216 13.16 -19.04 5.82
C ARG A 216 11.93 -18.28 6.30
N ARG A 217 11.80 -16.99 5.97
CA ARG A 217 10.58 -16.20 6.26
C ARG A 217 9.34 -16.81 5.59
N ALA A 218 9.46 -17.26 4.35
CA ALA A 218 8.38 -17.92 3.62
C ALA A 218 8.04 -19.32 4.17
N ARG A 219 8.99 -20.05 4.76
CA ARG A 219 8.77 -21.41 5.30
C ARG A 219 8.36 -21.46 6.76
N GLU A 220 8.87 -20.54 7.57
CA GLU A 220 8.74 -20.56 9.03
C GLU A 220 7.97 -19.35 9.53
N LEU A 221 8.40 -18.12 9.19
CA LEU A 221 7.88 -16.92 9.86
C LEU A 221 6.49 -16.47 9.38
N GLN A 222 6.05 -16.84 8.17
CA GLN A 222 4.64 -16.66 7.79
C GLN A 222 3.70 -17.69 8.47
N ASN A 223 4.25 -18.70 9.13
CA ASN A 223 3.55 -19.73 9.89
C ASN A 223 3.68 -19.51 11.41
N LEU A 224 4.11 -18.31 11.83
CA LEU A 224 4.28 -17.88 13.21
C LEU A 224 3.58 -16.52 13.43
N SER A 225 3.01 -16.28 14.61
CA SER A 225 2.44 -14.97 14.95
C SER A 225 3.54 -13.92 15.10
N ALA A 226 3.22 -12.66 14.80
CA ALA A 226 4.15 -11.56 15.03
C ALA A 226 4.61 -11.51 16.51
N TYR A 227 3.68 -11.71 17.45
CA TYR A 227 3.97 -11.75 18.88
C TYR A 227 4.88 -12.92 19.27
N ASP A 228 4.61 -14.15 18.81
CA ASP A 228 5.42 -15.34 19.14
C ASP A 228 6.82 -15.28 18.51
N PHE A 229 7.00 -14.53 17.42
CA PHE A 229 8.34 -14.20 16.94
C PHE A 229 9.11 -13.33 17.94
N PHE A 230 8.46 -12.35 18.59
CA PHE A 230 9.11 -11.47 19.55
C PHE A 230 9.42 -12.17 20.89
N VAL A 231 8.49 -12.94 21.44
CA VAL A 231 8.74 -13.72 22.68
C VAL A 231 9.52 -15.01 22.47
N GLY A 232 9.57 -15.50 21.22
CA GLY A 232 10.39 -16.63 20.77
C GLY A 232 10.19 -17.90 21.60
N ARG A 233 9.05 -18.58 21.46
CA ARG A 233 8.78 -19.81 22.23
C ARG A 233 9.82 -20.91 21.97
N ASP A 234 10.15 -21.65 23.02
CA ASP A 234 10.89 -22.89 22.90
C ASP A 234 10.00 -24.00 22.29
N SER A 235 10.55 -24.80 21.39
CA SER A 235 9.79 -25.79 20.61
C SER A 235 9.52 -27.10 21.34
N ALA A 236 10.21 -27.38 22.46
CA ALA A 236 9.98 -28.57 23.28
C ALA A 236 9.05 -28.31 24.47
N THR A 237 9.04 -27.08 24.99
CA THR A 237 8.34 -26.70 26.24
C THR A 237 7.24 -25.65 26.04
N GLY A 238 7.19 -24.95 24.90
CA GLY A 238 6.22 -23.86 24.63
C GLY A 238 6.43 -22.57 25.42
N VAL A 239 7.42 -22.55 26.32
CA VAL A 239 7.74 -21.42 27.20
C VAL A 239 8.37 -20.27 26.40
N PRO A 240 7.97 -19.01 26.64
CA PRO A 240 8.67 -17.83 26.10
C PRO A 240 10.16 -17.83 26.45
N ARG A 241 11.05 -17.72 25.47
CA ARG A 241 12.50 -17.56 25.71
C ARG A 241 12.89 -16.11 25.98
N PHE A 242 12.02 -15.17 25.61
CA PHE A 242 12.14 -13.74 25.86
C PHE A 242 10.88 -13.24 26.55
N SER A 243 11.05 -12.44 27.60
CA SER A 243 9.98 -11.76 28.32
C SER A 243 10.14 -10.25 28.19
N TYR A 244 9.02 -9.55 28.28
CA TYR A 244 8.93 -8.09 28.29
C TYR A 244 8.22 -7.64 29.57
N THR A 245 8.42 -6.39 29.99
CA THR A 245 7.60 -5.78 31.04
C THR A 245 6.14 -5.66 30.58
N PRO A 246 5.14 -5.71 31.50
CA PRO A 246 3.72 -5.71 31.11
C PRO A 246 3.33 -4.53 30.21
N GLN A 247 3.90 -3.35 30.46
CA GLN A 247 3.65 -2.16 29.64
C GLN A 247 4.18 -2.32 28.20
N PHE A 248 5.38 -2.88 28.03
CA PHE A 248 5.94 -3.13 26.71
C PHE A 248 5.21 -4.28 26.00
N ASP A 249 4.77 -5.31 26.73
CA ASP A 249 3.98 -6.42 26.20
C ASP A 249 2.62 -5.95 25.64
N THR A 250 1.94 -5.03 26.34
CA THR A 250 0.74 -4.35 25.83
C THR A 250 1.01 -3.60 24.53
N VAL A 251 2.04 -2.74 24.49
CA VAL A 251 2.40 -1.96 23.29
C VAL A 251 2.76 -2.87 22.10
N LEU A 252 3.47 -3.96 22.38
CA LEU A 252 3.86 -4.96 21.38
C LEU A 252 2.65 -5.65 20.71
N ARG A 253 1.51 -5.73 21.42
CA ARG A 253 0.25 -6.30 20.92
C ARG A 253 -0.65 -5.27 20.25
N GLU A 254 -0.74 -4.07 20.81
CA GLU A 254 -1.69 -3.02 20.37
C GLU A 254 -1.19 -2.23 19.17
N MET A 255 0.11 -1.93 19.08
CA MET A 255 0.65 -1.02 18.06
C MET A 255 0.36 -1.46 16.60
N PRO A 256 0.40 -2.76 16.23
CA PRO A 256 0.03 -3.18 14.89
C PRO A 256 -1.47 -3.01 14.56
N LYS A 257 -2.36 -3.01 15.57
CA LYS A 257 -3.79 -2.68 15.38
C LYS A 257 -3.98 -1.21 15.06
N VAL A 258 -3.36 -0.34 15.85
CA VAL A 258 -3.42 1.14 15.70
C VAL A 258 -2.93 1.59 14.33
N LEU A 259 -1.97 0.86 13.74
CA LEU A 259 -1.36 1.19 12.44
C LEU A 259 -2.15 0.66 11.23
N ALA A 260 -2.69 -0.57 11.30
CA ALA A 260 -3.26 -1.26 10.14
C ALA A 260 -4.15 -2.47 10.51
N ALA A 261 -4.88 -2.41 11.64
CA ALA A 261 -5.78 -3.45 12.13
C ALA A 261 -5.16 -4.87 12.27
N PHE A 262 -3.83 -4.98 12.41
CA PHE A 262 -3.17 -6.27 12.65
C PHE A 262 -3.25 -6.65 14.13
N ASP A 263 -3.95 -7.73 14.46
CA ASP A 263 -3.76 -8.38 15.76
C ASP A 263 -2.42 -9.14 15.77
N SER A 264 -1.50 -8.76 16.66
CA SER A 264 -0.16 -9.37 16.74
C SER A 264 -0.16 -10.87 17.01
N ASN A 265 -1.24 -11.40 17.61
CA ASN A 265 -1.37 -12.80 17.99
C ASN A 265 -1.82 -13.67 16.82
N TRP A 266 -2.47 -13.08 15.80
CA TRP A 266 -3.07 -13.79 14.66
C TRP A 266 -2.51 -13.38 13.29
N GLY A 267 -1.90 -12.20 13.19
CA GLY A 267 -1.21 -11.71 12.00
C GLY A 267 0.15 -12.40 11.80
N ASP A 268 0.50 -12.71 10.55
CA ASP A 268 1.74 -13.44 10.25
C ASP A 268 3.00 -12.59 10.48
N ALA A 269 4.03 -13.18 11.11
CA ALA A 269 5.23 -12.44 11.49
C ALA A 269 5.98 -11.90 10.26
N ARG A 270 5.92 -12.57 9.11
CA ARG A 270 6.59 -12.09 7.89
C ARG A 270 5.98 -10.79 7.38
N THR A 271 4.65 -10.71 7.26
CA THR A 271 3.99 -9.46 6.86
C THR A 271 4.24 -8.36 7.88
N ASN A 272 3.99 -8.63 9.17
CA ASN A 272 4.11 -7.63 10.23
C ASN A 272 5.51 -7.03 10.34
N LEU A 273 6.55 -7.88 10.43
CA LEU A 273 7.91 -7.39 10.63
C LEU A 273 8.52 -6.80 9.36
N THR A 274 8.23 -7.32 8.16
CA THR A 274 8.66 -6.66 6.91
C THR A 274 8.02 -5.27 6.81
N THR A 275 6.71 -5.12 7.05
CA THR A 275 6.04 -3.81 7.02
C THR A 275 6.61 -2.85 8.07
N TYR A 276 6.77 -3.30 9.32
CA TYR A 276 7.35 -2.48 10.39
C TYR A 276 8.77 -2.01 10.04
N LEU A 277 9.64 -2.93 9.58
CA LEU A 277 11.02 -2.58 9.25
C LEU A 277 11.11 -1.60 8.09
N GLN A 278 10.28 -1.75 7.05
CA GLN A 278 10.29 -0.86 5.89
C GLN A 278 9.78 0.55 6.22
N LEU A 279 8.96 0.70 7.26
CA LEU A 279 8.63 2.01 7.84
C LEU A 279 9.81 2.67 8.57
N GLN A 280 10.83 1.93 9.04
CA GLN A 280 11.99 2.54 9.72
C GLN A 280 13.24 2.63 8.82
N LEU A 281 13.45 1.67 7.93
CA LEU A 281 14.63 1.54 7.06
C LEU A 281 14.79 2.66 6.01
N GLN A 282 13.80 3.54 5.85
CA GLN A 282 13.78 4.63 4.87
C GLN A 282 13.70 6.03 5.51
N MET A 283 13.93 6.14 6.84
CA MET A 283 13.92 7.42 7.56
C MET A 283 15.12 8.34 7.22
N ASP A 284 16.16 7.80 6.58
CA ASP A 284 17.30 8.59 6.08
C ASP A 284 16.97 9.42 4.83
N ARG A 285 15.86 9.10 4.14
CA ARG A 285 15.42 9.78 2.92
C ARG A 285 15.04 11.24 3.18
N ARG A 286 15.79 12.14 2.54
CA ARG A 286 15.59 13.60 2.63
C ARG A 286 14.96 14.24 1.38
N ASP A 287 14.56 13.44 0.40
CA ASP A 287 13.90 13.91 -0.83
C ASP A 287 12.36 13.98 -0.72
N ASN A 288 11.70 14.41 -1.80
CA ASN A 288 10.24 14.51 -1.89
C ASN A 288 9.54 13.13 -2.02
N LYS A 289 10.30 12.02 -2.01
CA LYS A 289 9.80 10.63 -2.05
C LYS A 289 10.06 9.94 -0.70
N ALA A 290 9.97 10.71 0.38
CA ALA A 290 9.84 10.22 1.75
C ALA A 290 8.35 10.05 2.11
N ASP A 291 8.08 9.70 3.37
CA ASP A 291 6.75 9.69 3.97
C ASP A 291 5.93 10.94 3.63
N GLY A 292 4.72 10.77 3.10
CA GLY A 292 3.90 11.90 2.62
C GLY A 292 2.39 11.66 2.57
N VAL A 293 1.67 12.76 2.34
CA VAL A 293 0.21 12.85 2.15
C VAL A 293 -0.08 13.84 1.01
N LEU A 294 -1.31 13.89 0.48
CA LEU A 294 -1.64 14.83 -0.61
C LEU A 294 -1.97 16.25 -0.12
N ASN A 295 -1.73 17.23 -1.00
CA ASN A 295 -1.99 18.66 -0.82
C ASN A 295 -3.48 19.06 -0.90
N GLY A 296 -4.39 18.10 -0.77
CA GLY A 296 -5.83 18.23 -0.91
C GLY A 296 -6.50 16.87 -0.69
N PRO A 297 -7.82 16.75 -0.89
CA PRO A 297 -8.49 15.46 -0.92
C PRO A 297 -7.94 14.59 -2.06
N THR A 298 -7.85 13.29 -1.82
CA THR A 298 -7.24 12.30 -2.72
C THR A 298 -7.84 12.31 -4.13
N THR A 299 -9.14 12.55 -4.27
CA THR A 299 -9.78 12.59 -5.60
C THR A 299 -9.33 13.80 -6.41
N GLU A 300 -9.44 15.02 -5.88
CA GLU A 300 -8.97 16.23 -6.58
C GLU A 300 -7.46 16.22 -6.84
N SER A 301 -6.64 15.83 -5.84
CA SER A 301 -5.18 15.87 -5.94
C SER A 301 -4.57 14.72 -6.76
N TRP A 302 -5.32 13.64 -7.06
CA TRP A 302 -4.82 12.51 -7.84
C TRP A 302 -5.83 11.94 -8.85
N PHE A 303 -6.97 11.39 -8.44
CA PHE A 303 -7.84 10.62 -9.36
C PHE A 303 -8.42 11.47 -10.50
N ASP A 304 -8.72 12.73 -10.24
CA ASP A 304 -9.16 13.71 -11.23
C ASP A 304 -8.09 14.00 -12.30
N HIS A 305 -6.81 13.98 -11.94
CA HIS A 305 -5.71 14.09 -12.89
C HIS A 305 -5.47 12.76 -13.63
N TRP A 306 -5.56 11.64 -12.91
CA TRP A 306 -5.38 10.30 -13.49
C TRP A 306 -6.47 9.97 -14.52
N TYR A 307 -7.74 10.33 -14.26
CA TYR A 307 -8.85 10.24 -15.22
C TYR A 307 -8.53 10.92 -16.54
N ARG A 308 -8.11 12.19 -16.48
CA ARG A 308 -7.83 13.02 -17.66
C ARG A 308 -6.61 12.50 -18.42
N HIS A 309 -5.60 11.99 -17.71
CA HIS A 309 -4.45 11.32 -18.29
C HIS A 309 -4.83 10.00 -19.01
N LEU A 310 -5.62 9.14 -18.37
CA LEU A 310 -6.10 7.88 -18.97
C LEU A 310 -6.98 8.14 -20.20
N THR A 311 -7.88 9.13 -20.13
CA THR A 311 -8.68 9.56 -21.29
C THR A 311 -7.80 10.10 -22.43
N ALA A 312 -6.72 10.84 -22.12
CA ALA A 312 -5.74 11.29 -23.12
C ALA A 312 -4.92 10.15 -23.75
N LEU A 313 -4.68 9.06 -23.01
CA LEU A 313 -4.12 7.80 -23.54
C LEU A 313 -5.16 6.97 -24.34
N GLY A 314 -6.43 7.41 -24.39
CA GLY A 314 -7.51 6.75 -25.12
C GLY A 314 -8.34 5.74 -24.31
N VAL A 315 -8.14 5.65 -23.00
CA VAL A 315 -8.93 4.77 -22.12
C VAL A 315 -10.36 5.28 -22.03
N ARG A 316 -11.32 4.38 -22.26
CA ARG A 316 -12.75 4.65 -22.07
C ARG A 316 -13.21 4.24 -20.68
N PHE A 317 -14.17 4.97 -20.13
CA PHE A 317 -14.81 4.68 -18.85
C PHE A 317 -16.30 4.46 -19.06
N VAL A 318 -16.84 3.34 -18.58
CA VAL A 318 -18.23 2.91 -18.80
C VAL A 318 -18.88 2.56 -17.46
N ARG A 319 -20.00 3.21 -17.14
CA ARG A 319 -20.76 2.94 -15.93
C ARG A 319 -21.63 1.69 -16.08
N ALA A 320 -21.06 0.51 -15.80
CA ALA A 320 -21.77 -0.77 -15.88
C ALA A 320 -21.19 -1.81 -14.91
N VAL A 321 -22.05 -2.75 -14.50
CA VAL A 321 -21.70 -3.92 -13.68
C VAL A 321 -21.45 -5.12 -14.59
N ALA A 322 -20.34 -5.82 -14.40
CA ALA A 322 -20.18 -7.16 -14.94
C ALA A 322 -21.05 -8.14 -14.14
N ASN A 323 -22.11 -8.66 -14.75
CA ASN A 323 -22.98 -9.64 -14.07
C ASN A 323 -22.23 -10.96 -13.90
N ARG A 324 -21.54 -11.43 -14.95
CA ARG A 324 -20.73 -12.64 -14.94
C ARG A 324 -19.73 -12.69 -16.09
N ILE A 325 -18.71 -13.52 -15.94
CA ILE A 325 -17.83 -13.95 -17.04
C ILE A 325 -18.25 -15.36 -17.46
N ASP A 326 -18.81 -15.47 -18.66
CA ASP A 326 -19.27 -16.72 -19.27
C ASP A 326 -18.09 -17.52 -19.84
N ALA A 327 -17.97 -18.77 -19.40
CA ALA A 327 -17.12 -19.76 -20.04
C ALA A 327 -17.75 -20.23 -21.37
N LEU A 328 -16.96 -20.27 -22.43
CA LEU A 328 -17.28 -21.09 -23.60
C LEU A 328 -16.86 -22.54 -23.34
N PRO A 329 -17.51 -23.55 -23.98
CA PRO A 329 -17.18 -24.95 -23.78
C PRO A 329 -15.68 -25.23 -23.93
N VAL A 330 -15.09 -25.84 -22.90
CA VAL A 330 -13.66 -26.16 -22.88
C VAL A 330 -13.43 -27.42 -23.68
N ASP A 331 -12.74 -27.28 -24.81
CA ASP A 331 -12.09 -28.41 -25.49
C ASP A 331 -10.82 -28.79 -24.71
N PRO A 332 -10.77 -29.99 -24.09
CA PRO A 332 -9.61 -30.43 -23.32
C PRO A 332 -8.41 -30.77 -24.21
N SER A 333 -8.61 -31.02 -25.52
CA SER A 333 -7.51 -31.24 -26.48
C SER A 333 -6.77 -29.95 -26.86
N LEU A 334 -7.36 -28.78 -26.57
CA LEU A 334 -6.72 -27.49 -26.77
C LEU A 334 -6.04 -27.02 -25.49
N PRO A 335 -4.73 -26.67 -25.51
CA PRO A 335 -4.04 -26.11 -24.36
C PRO A 335 -4.62 -24.72 -24.01
N PRO A 336 -4.53 -24.24 -22.75
CA PRO A 336 -5.27 -23.06 -22.28
C PRO A 336 -5.13 -21.79 -23.15
N HIS A 337 -3.95 -21.55 -23.73
CA HIS A 337 -3.63 -20.40 -24.59
C HIS A 337 -4.20 -20.49 -26.04
N ARG A 338 -4.87 -21.59 -26.40
CA ARG A 338 -5.54 -21.78 -27.71
C ARG A 338 -7.06 -21.82 -27.64
N ARG A 339 -7.63 -21.80 -26.42
CA ARG A 339 -9.07 -21.91 -26.21
C ARG A 339 -9.80 -20.64 -26.61
N ALA A 340 -11.11 -20.75 -26.81
CA ALA A 340 -11.96 -19.60 -27.05
C ALA A 340 -11.92 -18.65 -25.82
N ARG A 341 -11.78 -17.35 -26.09
CA ARG A 341 -11.72 -16.29 -25.07
C ARG A 341 -13.10 -16.09 -24.45
N VAL A 342 -13.14 -15.59 -23.21
CA VAL A 342 -14.40 -15.47 -22.46
C VAL A 342 -15.36 -14.44 -23.09
N GLN A 343 -16.64 -14.59 -22.77
CA GLN A 343 -17.64 -13.54 -22.95
C GLN A 343 -17.94 -12.92 -21.58
N ILE A 344 -18.00 -11.59 -21.49
CA ILE A 344 -18.47 -10.89 -20.29
C ILE A 344 -19.92 -10.48 -20.56
N THR A 345 -20.84 -10.90 -19.69
CA THR A 345 -22.22 -10.43 -19.71
C THR A 345 -22.39 -9.35 -18.65
N LEU A 346 -22.74 -8.14 -19.08
CA LEU A 346 -23.06 -6.99 -18.21
C LEU A 346 -24.49 -7.12 -17.64
N ALA A 347 -24.79 -6.34 -16.60
CA ALA A 347 -26.09 -6.40 -15.89
C ALA A 347 -27.30 -5.91 -16.70
N ASP A 348 -27.08 -5.14 -17.77
CA ASP A 348 -28.09 -4.75 -18.76
C ASP A 348 -28.33 -5.83 -19.83
N GLY A 349 -27.56 -6.93 -19.81
CA GLY A 349 -27.57 -7.98 -20.83
C GLY A 349 -26.60 -7.76 -22.00
N THR A 350 -25.88 -6.63 -22.03
CA THR A 350 -24.84 -6.36 -23.04
C THR A 350 -23.71 -7.38 -22.93
N ARG A 351 -23.27 -7.92 -24.08
CA ARG A 351 -22.23 -8.95 -24.16
C ARG A 351 -20.96 -8.39 -24.76
N LEU A 352 -19.83 -8.59 -24.09
CA LEU A 352 -18.50 -8.16 -24.51
C LEU A 352 -17.62 -9.38 -24.81
N THR A 353 -16.79 -9.28 -25.84
CA THR A 353 -15.76 -10.30 -26.18
C THR A 353 -14.41 -9.60 -26.42
N PRO A 354 -13.76 -9.11 -25.34
CA PRO A 354 -12.46 -8.45 -25.46
C PRO A 354 -11.34 -9.46 -25.79
N ASP A 355 -10.17 -8.99 -26.23
CA ASP A 355 -8.98 -9.85 -26.25
C ASP A 355 -8.59 -10.26 -24.82
N TYR A 356 -8.62 -9.34 -23.85
CA TYR A 356 -8.31 -9.62 -22.44
C TYR A 356 -9.32 -9.03 -21.46
N ALA A 357 -9.40 -9.63 -20.27
CA ALA A 357 -10.15 -9.09 -19.14
C ALA A 357 -9.25 -9.03 -17.89
N VAL A 358 -9.23 -7.88 -17.21
CA VAL A 358 -8.59 -7.71 -15.90
C VAL A 358 -9.69 -7.61 -14.85
N VAL A 359 -9.81 -8.62 -14.00
CA VAL A 359 -10.71 -8.63 -12.84
C VAL A 359 -9.99 -7.91 -11.69
N ALA A 360 -10.32 -6.63 -11.47
CA ALA A 360 -9.68 -5.75 -10.49
C ALA A 360 -10.67 -5.23 -9.41
N VAL A 361 -11.67 -6.06 -9.12
CA VAL A 361 -12.67 -5.89 -8.05
C VAL A 361 -12.17 -6.51 -6.74
N ASP A 362 -12.96 -6.41 -5.67
CA ASP A 362 -12.66 -7.08 -4.40
C ASP A 362 -12.81 -8.62 -4.49
N ALA A 363 -12.45 -9.31 -3.42
CA ALA A 363 -12.43 -10.77 -3.43
C ALA A 363 -13.84 -11.41 -3.59
N PRO A 364 -14.91 -10.93 -2.91
CA PRO A 364 -16.22 -11.54 -3.06
C PRO A 364 -16.84 -11.28 -4.44
N GLU A 365 -16.66 -10.08 -5.02
CA GLU A 365 -17.12 -9.81 -6.38
C GLU A 365 -16.31 -10.59 -7.42
N ALA A 366 -15.00 -10.82 -7.19
CA ALA A 366 -14.20 -11.72 -8.03
C ALA A 366 -14.72 -13.17 -7.97
N GLU A 367 -14.95 -13.73 -6.76
CA GLU A 367 -15.54 -15.07 -6.58
C GLU A 367 -16.91 -15.17 -7.28
N ARG A 368 -17.77 -14.14 -7.12
CA ARG A 368 -19.11 -14.08 -7.72
C ARG A 368 -19.08 -14.01 -9.25
N VAL A 369 -18.33 -13.06 -9.82
CA VAL A 369 -18.35 -12.77 -11.26
C VAL A 369 -17.69 -13.88 -12.08
N THR A 370 -16.71 -14.60 -11.51
CA THR A 370 -16.03 -15.71 -12.20
C THR A 370 -16.57 -17.11 -11.89
N ALA A 371 -17.62 -17.23 -11.07
CA ALA A 371 -18.23 -18.52 -10.73
C ALA A 371 -18.57 -19.44 -11.94
N PRO A 372 -19.01 -18.94 -13.12
CA PRO A 372 -19.23 -19.82 -14.28
C PRO A 372 -17.93 -20.42 -14.84
N LEU A 373 -16.80 -19.70 -14.78
CA LEU A 373 -15.49 -20.21 -15.23
C LEU A 373 -15.07 -21.45 -14.42
N ARG A 374 -15.35 -21.43 -13.11
CA ARG A 374 -15.12 -22.56 -12.20
C ARG A 374 -15.97 -23.78 -12.57
N THR A 375 -17.24 -23.59 -12.92
CA THR A 375 -18.11 -24.69 -13.39
C THR A 375 -17.67 -25.30 -14.72
N ALA A 376 -16.86 -24.59 -15.51
CA ALA A 376 -16.20 -25.11 -16.71
C ALA A 376 -14.80 -25.72 -16.43
N ALA A 377 -14.55 -26.14 -15.19
CA ALA A 377 -13.31 -26.74 -14.71
C ALA A 377 -12.05 -25.87 -14.89
N CYS A 378 -12.18 -24.54 -14.90
CA CYS A 378 -11.02 -23.65 -14.86
C CYS A 378 -10.37 -23.69 -13.47
N GLY A 379 -9.09 -24.06 -13.41
CA GLY A 379 -8.29 -24.11 -12.19
C GLY A 379 -7.67 -22.77 -11.81
N GLY A 380 -6.53 -22.81 -11.11
CA GLY A 380 -5.78 -21.61 -10.72
C GLY A 380 -6.59 -20.66 -9.84
N THR A 381 -6.39 -19.35 -10.00
CA THR A 381 -7.09 -18.29 -9.24
C THR A 381 -8.61 -18.45 -9.27
N VAL A 382 -9.20 -18.91 -10.38
CA VAL A 382 -10.65 -19.17 -10.50
C VAL A 382 -11.13 -20.26 -9.53
N SER A 383 -10.35 -21.33 -9.34
CA SER A 383 -10.64 -22.38 -8.36
C SER A 383 -10.26 -21.98 -6.94
N GLU A 384 -9.14 -21.29 -6.76
CA GLU A 384 -8.61 -20.86 -5.46
C GLU A 384 -9.48 -19.79 -4.80
N LEU A 385 -10.23 -19.00 -5.58
CA LEU A 385 -11.26 -18.08 -5.07
C LEU A 385 -12.44 -18.79 -4.41
N GLU A 386 -12.69 -20.09 -4.67
CA GLU A 386 -13.87 -20.76 -4.11
C GLU A 386 -13.81 -20.86 -2.58
N GLY A 387 -14.73 -20.15 -1.91
CA GLY A 387 -14.80 -20.13 -0.46
C GLY A 387 -13.69 -19.32 0.20
N PHE A 388 -12.79 -18.68 -0.56
CA PHE A 388 -11.77 -17.80 0.02
C PHE A 388 -12.42 -16.70 0.88
N THR A 389 -13.60 -16.22 0.47
CA THR A 389 -14.34 -15.16 1.18
C THR A 389 -15.39 -15.71 2.14
N THR A 390 -16.16 -16.70 1.70
CA THR A 390 -17.32 -17.21 2.46
C THR A 390 -16.99 -18.32 3.44
N SER A 391 -15.83 -18.97 3.33
CA SER A 391 -15.53 -20.21 4.05
C SER A 391 -14.33 -20.06 4.97
N VAL A 392 -14.35 -20.82 6.07
CA VAL A 392 -13.24 -20.94 6.99
C VAL A 392 -12.01 -21.54 6.27
N PRO A 393 -10.79 -20.98 6.41
CA PRO A 393 -9.60 -21.53 5.75
C PRO A 393 -9.30 -22.98 6.21
N PRO A 394 -8.77 -23.85 5.32
CA PRO A 394 -8.47 -25.25 5.63
C PRO A 394 -7.58 -25.44 6.86
N ALA A 395 -7.80 -26.54 7.59
CA ALA A 395 -7.15 -26.84 8.86
C ALA A 395 -5.70 -27.38 8.71
N THR A 396 -4.87 -26.66 7.95
CA THR A 396 -3.46 -26.99 7.68
C THR A 396 -2.46 -26.03 8.35
N GLY A 397 -2.95 -25.07 9.15
CA GLY A 397 -2.17 -24.09 9.89
C GLY A 397 -2.43 -24.11 11.41
N PRO A 398 -1.72 -23.29 12.21
CA PRO A 398 -1.77 -23.33 13.68
C PRO A 398 -3.01 -22.68 14.31
N LEU A 399 -3.91 -22.10 13.51
CA LEU A 399 -5.10 -21.39 13.98
C LEU A 399 -6.25 -22.37 14.27
N GLU A 400 -6.34 -22.88 15.51
CA GLU A 400 -7.41 -23.72 16.07
C GLU A 400 -7.69 -25.11 15.44
N PRO A 401 -8.32 -26.05 16.19
CA PRO A 401 -8.74 -27.36 15.66
C PRO A 401 -9.82 -27.27 14.57
N ALA A 402 -10.07 -28.40 13.90
CA ALA A 402 -11.19 -28.53 12.95
C ALA A 402 -12.57 -28.62 13.62
N ALA A 403 -12.64 -29.07 14.88
CA ALA A 403 -13.90 -29.37 15.57
C ALA A 403 -14.71 -28.12 16.01
N THR A 404 -14.08 -26.95 16.11
CA THR A 404 -14.72 -25.67 16.44
C THR A 404 -15.19 -24.88 15.21
N ARG A 405 -14.89 -25.38 14.00
CA ARG A 405 -15.14 -24.66 12.74
C ARG A 405 -16.50 -24.99 12.14
N THR A 406 -17.23 -23.96 11.71
CA THR A 406 -18.48 -24.11 10.96
C THR A 406 -18.21 -24.54 9.51
N ALA A 407 -19.00 -25.51 9.02
CA ALA A 407 -19.03 -25.90 7.60
C ALA A 407 -19.95 -24.99 6.75
N ALA A 408 -20.66 -24.05 7.39
CA ALA A 408 -21.54 -23.10 6.72
C ALA A 408 -20.72 -22.02 6.00
N ARG A 409 -21.18 -21.61 4.81
CA ARG A 409 -20.69 -20.41 4.13
C ARG A 409 -21.34 -19.17 4.75
N ARG A 410 -20.52 -18.20 5.14
CA ARG A 410 -20.95 -16.90 5.66
C ARG A 410 -21.10 -15.82 4.59
N ASN A 411 -21.68 -14.68 4.97
CA ASN A 411 -21.61 -13.45 4.18
C ASN A 411 -20.29 -12.69 4.51
N PRO A 412 -19.35 -12.51 3.56
CA PRO A 412 -18.08 -11.83 3.81
C PRO A 412 -18.22 -10.33 4.12
N TYR A 413 -19.38 -9.72 3.86
CA TYR A 413 -19.67 -8.33 4.19
C TYR A 413 -20.42 -8.15 5.53
N ALA A 414 -20.85 -9.24 6.20
CA ALA A 414 -21.64 -9.14 7.44
C ALA A 414 -20.76 -8.74 8.64
N LEU A 415 -20.96 -7.52 9.16
CA LEU A 415 -20.15 -7.02 10.28
C LEU A 415 -20.36 -7.84 11.56
N ALA A 416 -21.55 -8.42 11.74
CA ALA A 416 -21.86 -9.29 12.88
C ALA A 416 -20.87 -10.46 13.05
N GLU A 417 -20.34 -11.00 11.94
CA GLU A 417 -19.39 -12.12 11.92
C GLU A 417 -17.92 -11.66 11.79
N MET A 418 -17.70 -10.52 11.10
CA MET A 418 -16.37 -10.08 10.68
C MET A 418 -15.43 -9.80 11.86
N GLY A 419 -14.24 -10.39 11.81
CA GLY A 419 -13.14 -10.13 12.73
C GLY A 419 -13.31 -10.69 14.15
N ARG A 420 -14.32 -11.54 14.40
CA ARG A 420 -14.58 -12.09 15.76
C ARG A 420 -13.73 -13.30 16.15
N VAL A 421 -13.03 -13.94 15.20
CA VAL A 421 -12.32 -15.22 15.42
C VAL A 421 -10.87 -15.21 14.88
N PRO A 422 -9.94 -15.97 15.49
CA PRO A 422 -8.51 -15.99 15.12
C PRO A 422 -8.18 -16.28 13.65
N TRP A 423 -9.06 -17.00 12.94
CA TRP A 423 -8.89 -17.36 11.53
C TRP A 423 -9.67 -16.46 10.56
N ASP A 424 -10.28 -15.36 11.03
CA ASP A 424 -10.91 -14.41 10.14
C ASP A 424 -9.87 -13.46 9.51
N ARG A 425 -9.53 -13.75 8.27
CA ARG A 425 -8.68 -12.91 7.42
C ARG A 425 -9.32 -11.55 7.10
N PHE A 426 -10.62 -11.35 7.30
CA PHE A 426 -11.30 -10.08 7.08
C PHE A 426 -11.60 -9.38 8.41
N GLN A 427 -11.11 -8.15 8.52
CA GLN A 427 -11.28 -7.26 9.67
C GLN A 427 -11.99 -5.98 9.22
N THR A 428 -12.41 -5.16 10.19
CA THR A 428 -12.94 -3.82 9.91
C THR A 428 -11.91 -2.79 10.35
N LEU A 429 -11.44 -2.01 9.37
CA LEU A 429 -10.70 -0.78 9.54
C LEU A 429 -11.53 0.29 8.83
N GLY A 430 -12.05 1.27 9.56
CA GLY A 430 -13.01 2.24 9.04
C GLY A 430 -12.79 3.64 9.58
N GLY A 431 -13.05 4.64 8.76
CA GLY A 431 -12.80 6.04 9.09
C GLY A 431 -13.96 6.76 9.78
N ILE A 432 -13.63 7.75 10.60
CA ILE A 432 -14.54 8.83 10.99
C ILE A 432 -13.82 10.18 10.85
N GLN A 433 -14.51 11.16 10.26
CA GLN A 433 -13.95 12.49 10.00
C GLN A 433 -14.69 13.55 10.82
N TYR A 434 -13.94 14.34 11.57
CA TYR A 434 -14.42 15.46 12.38
C TYR A 434 -14.08 16.79 11.71
N PHE A 435 -15.07 17.66 11.57
CA PHE A 435 -14.92 18.99 10.98
C PHE A 435 -15.12 20.06 12.06
N PHE A 436 -14.26 21.08 12.08
CA PHE A 436 -14.23 22.10 13.13
C PHE A 436 -14.38 23.51 12.52
N ASP A 437 -15.16 24.37 13.17
CA ASP A 437 -15.32 25.79 12.83
C ASP A 437 -14.24 26.71 13.46
N THR A 438 -13.40 26.14 14.33
CA THR A 438 -12.17 26.74 14.89
C THR A 438 -10.93 26.09 14.25
N GLU A 439 -9.84 26.84 14.03
CA GLU A 439 -8.56 26.27 13.57
C GLU A 439 -8.00 25.31 14.63
N PHE A 440 -7.67 24.08 14.24
CA PHE A 440 -7.33 23.00 15.15
C PHE A 440 -6.37 22.01 14.48
N GLN A 441 -5.15 21.89 15.03
CA GLN A 441 -4.11 20.96 14.56
C GLN A 441 -3.40 20.35 15.78
N LEU A 442 -3.48 19.03 15.94
CA LEU A 442 -2.74 18.29 16.98
C LEU A 442 -1.25 18.21 16.64
N LEU A 443 -0.95 17.79 15.41
CA LEU A 443 0.41 17.64 14.89
C LEU A 443 0.41 17.81 13.37
N ARG A 444 1.52 18.28 12.77
CA ARG A 444 1.72 18.24 11.30
C ARG A 444 2.26 16.87 10.88
N GLY A 445 1.46 15.84 11.16
CA GLY A 445 1.76 14.43 10.94
C GLY A 445 0.75 13.53 11.65
N HIS A 446 1.03 12.23 11.67
CA HIS A 446 0.13 11.22 12.23
C HIS A 446 0.15 11.22 13.76
N MET A 447 -1.01 11.04 14.39
CA MET A 447 -1.17 10.82 15.82
C MET A 447 -1.68 9.40 16.08
N TYR A 448 -0.98 8.66 16.94
CA TYR A 448 -1.37 7.33 17.41
C TYR A 448 -1.81 7.39 18.87
N TYR A 449 -2.98 6.85 19.18
CA TYR A 449 -3.55 6.91 20.53
C TYR A 449 -3.32 5.57 21.26
N SER A 450 -2.09 5.35 21.73
CA SER A 450 -1.71 4.15 22.48
C SER A 450 -2.62 3.96 23.71
N GLY A 451 -3.04 2.72 23.98
CA GLY A 451 -3.98 2.39 25.06
C GLY A 451 -5.44 2.79 24.81
N THR A 452 -5.80 3.29 23.62
CA THR A 452 -7.21 3.48 23.26
C THR A 452 -7.87 2.15 22.91
N GLU A 453 -9.09 2.01 23.40
CA GLU A 453 -9.84 0.76 23.44
C GLU A 453 -10.20 0.29 22.02
N TRP A 454 -10.48 1.24 21.11
CA TRP A 454 -10.78 0.98 19.70
C TRP A 454 -9.57 1.15 18.76
N ALA A 455 -8.34 1.12 19.32
CA ALA A 455 -7.06 1.19 18.60
C ALA A 455 -6.98 2.35 17.59
N LEU A 456 -7.13 3.58 18.08
CA LEU A 456 -7.34 4.78 17.26
C LEU A 456 -6.03 5.39 16.73
N SER A 457 -6.08 5.88 15.49
CA SER A 457 -5.04 6.71 14.86
C SER A 457 -5.65 7.84 14.03
N SER A 458 -4.91 8.92 13.72
CA SER A 458 -5.49 10.09 13.02
C SER A 458 -4.48 11.05 12.37
N ILE A 459 -4.99 11.96 11.53
CA ILE A 459 -4.25 13.12 11.01
C ILE A 459 -5.16 14.37 10.84
N ASN A 460 -4.62 15.55 11.11
CA ASN A 460 -5.23 16.83 10.72
C ASN A 460 -4.80 17.22 9.29
N GLN A 461 -5.64 16.92 8.30
CA GLN A 461 -5.31 17.03 6.87
C GLN A 461 -5.20 18.49 6.39
N HIS A 462 -6.07 19.38 6.88
CA HIS A 462 -6.14 20.78 6.43
C HIS A 462 -4.81 21.55 6.54
N GLY A 463 -3.96 21.22 7.53
CA GLY A 463 -2.63 21.82 7.71
C GLY A 463 -1.60 21.42 6.65
N MET A 464 -1.93 20.45 5.78
CA MET A 464 -1.17 20.04 4.60
C MET A 464 -1.84 20.45 3.28
N TRP A 465 -3.12 20.84 3.31
CA TRP A 465 -3.87 21.21 2.11
C TRP A 465 -3.46 22.59 1.58
N GLU A 466 -3.27 22.67 0.26
CA GLU A 466 -2.89 23.87 -0.48
C GLU A 466 -4.07 24.83 -0.66
N ARG A 467 -5.28 24.28 -0.79
CA ARG A 467 -6.55 25.01 -0.69
C ARG A 467 -7.20 24.68 0.65
N ARG A 468 -7.03 25.55 1.64
CA ARG A 468 -7.67 25.40 2.96
C ARG A 468 -9.19 25.62 2.87
N PRO A 469 -10.01 24.88 3.63
CA PRO A 469 -11.45 25.14 3.72
C PRO A 469 -11.72 26.47 4.44
N MET A 470 -12.79 27.16 4.03
CA MET A 470 -13.19 28.45 4.58
C MET A 470 -14.55 28.34 5.26
N LEU A 471 -14.66 28.74 6.54
CA LEU A 471 -15.91 28.68 7.32
C LEU A 471 -17.12 29.27 6.56
N ALA A 472 -16.88 30.35 5.81
CA ALA A 472 -17.91 31.02 5.03
C ALA A 472 -18.59 30.14 3.96
N GLN A 473 -17.81 29.27 3.30
CA GLN A 473 -18.21 28.44 2.16
C GLN A 473 -18.39 26.96 2.55
N ASP A 474 -17.50 26.45 3.38
CA ASP A 474 -17.36 25.02 3.68
C ASP A 474 -17.94 24.60 5.04
N GLY A 475 -18.42 25.56 5.84
CA GLY A 475 -18.95 25.31 7.19
C GLY A 475 -17.90 24.85 8.22
N HIS A 476 -16.63 24.78 7.84
CA HIS A 476 -15.49 24.37 8.68
C HIS A 476 -14.19 25.04 8.20
N VAL A 477 -13.14 24.95 9.01
CA VAL A 477 -11.76 25.43 8.73
C VAL A 477 -10.69 24.38 9.04
N SER A 478 -10.99 23.37 9.85
CA SER A 478 -10.13 22.21 10.10
C SER A 478 -10.91 20.90 9.92
N VAL A 479 -10.18 19.86 9.51
CA VAL A 479 -10.64 18.47 9.49
C VAL A 479 -9.59 17.58 10.17
N LEU A 480 -10.07 16.64 10.99
CA LEU A 480 -9.33 15.52 11.55
C LEU A 480 -9.95 14.23 11.00
N SER A 481 -9.19 13.44 10.25
CA SER A 481 -9.61 12.07 9.89
C SER A 481 -8.99 11.09 10.88
N VAL A 482 -9.81 10.14 11.35
CA VAL A 482 -9.47 9.15 12.39
C VAL A 482 -9.79 7.75 11.85
N ASP A 483 -8.90 6.80 12.08
CA ASP A 483 -9.08 5.39 11.73
C ASP A 483 -9.41 4.60 13.01
N ILE A 484 -10.40 3.72 12.92
CA ILE A 484 -10.84 2.85 14.02
C ILE A 484 -10.27 1.45 13.76
N GLY A 485 -9.24 1.06 14.53
CA GLY A 485 -8.45 -0.14 14.30
C GLY A 485 -8.97 -1.43 14.97
N ASP A 486 -9.86 -1.33 15.96
CA ASP A 486 -10.51 -2.50 16.56
C ASP A 486 -12.02 -2.27 16.80
N PHE A 487 -12.85 -2.92 15.98
CA PHE A 487 -14.32 -2.91 16.08
C PHE A 487 -14.89 -3.97 17.04
N ASN A 488 -14.07 -4.82 17.66
CA ASN A 488 -14.50 -5.86 18.62
C ASN A 488 -14.36 -5.43 20.08
N ALA A 489 -13.42 -4.53 20.39
CA ALA A 489 -13.09 -4.17 21.75
C ALA A 489 -14.22 -3.37 22.45
N PRO A 490 -14.68 -3.78 23.65
CA PRO A 490 -15.71 -3.06 24.39
C PRO A 490 -15.14 -1.81 25.09
N SER A 491 -15.92 -0.72 25.10
CA SER A 491 -15.61 0.49 25.87
C SER A 491 -15.87 0.31 27.37
N ARG A 492 -14.96 0.80 28.22
CA ARG A 492 -15.11 0.90 29.68
C ARG A 492 -16.03 2.06 30.12
N ARG A 493 -16.47 2.93 29.20
CA ARG A 493 -17.27 4.12 29.50
C ARG A 493 -18.64 4.13 28.81
N LEU A 494 -18.71 3.67 27.56
CA LEU A 494 -19.97 3.51 26.83
C LEU A 494 -20.51 2.09 27.05
N VAL A 495 -21.62 1.98 27.77
CA VAL A 495 -22.25 0.70 28.12
C VAL A 495 -23.64 0.55 27.49
N ASP A 496 -24.12 -0.69 27.39
CA ASP A 496 -25.48 -1.04 26.99
C ASP A 496 -26.49 -0.90 28.14
N ALA A 497 -27.72 -1.36 27.92
CA ALA A 497 -28.80 -1.29 28.90
C ALA A 497 -28.61 -2.25 30.11
N ASP A 498 -27.81 -3.30 29.93
CA ASP A 498 -27.49 -4.30 30.97
C ASP A 498 -26.19 -3.96 31.72
N GLY A 499 -25.43 -2.96 31.24
CA GLY A 499 -24.20 -2.44 31.84
C GLY A 499 -22.91 -3.00 31.24
N HIS A 500 -22.97 -3.76 30.14
CA HIS A 500 -21.78 -4.26 29.45
C HIS A 500 -21.18 -3.19 28.53
N GLY A 501 -19.85 -3.16 28.40
CA GLY A 501 -19.16 -2.23 27.50
C GLY A 501 -19.48 -2.49 26.03
N LYS A 502 -19.90 -1.45 25.29
CA LYS A 502 -20.23 -1.56 23.86
C LYS A 502 -18.96 -1.50 23.00
N ALA A 503 -18.86 -2.36 21.99
CA ALA A 503 -17.85 -2.22 20.95
C ALA A 503 -18.37 -1.34 19.80
N ALA A 504 -17.48 -0.80 18.96
CA ALA A 504 -17.87 0.12 17.89
C ALA A 504 -18.90 -0.48 16.91
N ARG A 505 -18.89 -1.80 16.72
CA ARG A 505 -19.88 -2.52 15.89
C ARG A 505 -21.30 -2.58 16.48
N ASP A 506 -21.43 -2.36 17.79
CA ASP A 506 -22.70 -2.40 18.52
C ASP A 506 -23.22 -0.98 18.82
N CYS A 507 -22.55 0.05 18.27
CA CYS A 507 -22.83 1.46 18.49
C CYS A 507 -23.53 2.10 17.27
N THR A 508 -24.45 3.02 17.54
CA THR A 508 -25.01 3.94 16.54
C THR A 508 -23.95 4.96 16.07
N ALA A 509 -24.18 5.63 14.94
CA ALA A 509 -23.22 6.59 14.40
C ALA A 509 -22.88 7.74 15.39
N ASP A 510 -23.88 8.25 16.12
CA ASP A 510 -23.67 9.31 17.12
C ASP A 510 -22.88 8.81 18.34
N GLU A 511 -23.08 7.55 18.74
CA GLU A 511 -22.28 6.91 19.81
C GLU A 511 -20.83 6.69 19.38
N ILE A 512 -20.58 6.21 18.15
CA ILE A 512 -19.22 6.06 17.60
C ILE A 512 -18.51 7.43 17.61
N ALA A 513 -19.18 8.48 17.14
CA ALA A 513 -18.63 9.83 17.12
C ALA A 513 -18.31 10.39 18.52
N ALA A 514 -19.22 10.19 19.48
CA ALA A 514 -19.01 10.64 20.86
C ALA A 514 -17.87 9.87 21.54
N GLU A 515 -17.82 8.54 21.37
CA GLU A 515 -16.87 7.66 22.06
C GLU A 515 -15.45 7.70 21.46
N VAL A 516 -15.31 7.75 20.14
CA VAL A 516 -14.00 8.00 19.49
C VAL A 516 -13.44 9.35 19.93
N TRP A 517 -14.25 10.41 19.91
CA TRP A 517 -13.79 11.73 20.35
C TRP A 517 -13.46 11.73 21.86
N ARG A 518 -14.24 11.03 22.70
CA ARG A 518 -13.91 10.85 24.13
C ARG A 518 -12.57 10.14 24.30
N GLN A 519 -12.31 9.04 23.60
CA GLN A 519 -11.05 8.29 23.70
C GLN A 519 -9.85 9.16 23.25
N ILE A 520 -9.98 9.91 22.16
CA ILE A 520 -8.98 10.90 21.70
C ILE A 520 -8.70 11.95 22.78
N VAL A 521 -9.74 12.60 23.32
CA VAL A 521 -9.60 13.58 24.41
C VAL A 521 -8.93 12.95 25.62
N THR A 522 -9.38 11.77 26.05
CA THR A 522 -8.86 11.05 27.22
C THR A 522 -7.36 10.76 27.10
N ALA A 523 -6.92 10.29 25.92
CA ALA A 523 -5.54 9.93 25.63
C ALA A 523 -4.62 11.17 25.46
N LEU A 524 -5.15 12.30 25.01
CA LEU A 524 -4.42 13.57 24.90
C LEU A 524 -4.32 14.33 26.23
N THR A 525 -5.29 14.19 27.13
CA THR A 525 -5.38 14.97 28.38
C THR A 525 -4.98 14.21 29.64
N ASN A 526 -4.71 12.90 29.55
CA ASN A 526 -4.46 12.00 30.68
C ASN A 526 -5.60 11.96 31.69
N ASN A 527 -6.79 11.55 31.21
CA ASN A 527 -8.01 11.39 32.01
C ASN A 527 -8.57 12.68 32.66
N VAL A 528 -8.24 13.87 32.13
CA VAL A 528 -8.96 15.09 32.52
C VAL A 528 -10.32 15.10 31.81
N ASP A 529 -11.40 14.81 32.56
CA ASP A 529 -12.78 14.66 32.06
C ASP A 529 -13.29 15.86 31.23
N ARG A 530 -12.75 17.05 31.43
CA ARG A 530 -13.03 18.27 30.65
C ARG A 530 -11.78 19.14 30.48
N PRO A 531 -11.01 19.02 29.38
CA PRO A 531 -10.01 20.03 29.04
C PRO A 531 -10.67 21.39 28.74
N PRO A 532 -9.91 22.49 28.78
CA PRO A 532 -10.36 23.77 28.23
C PRO A 532 -10.69 23.65 26.75
N GLU A 533 -11.77 24.28 26.28
CA GLU A 533 -12.14 24.35 24.86
C GLU A 533 -11.04 25.04 24.01
N SER A 534 -10.18 25.84 24.64
CA SER A 534 -8.99 26.45 24.03
C SER A 534 -7.81 25.49 23.81
N LEU A 535 -7.89 24.25 24.29
CA LEU A 535 -6.90 23.20 24.07
C LEU A 535 -7.42 22.14 23.09
N LEU A 536 -8.68 21.69 23.27
CA LEU A 536 -9.36 20.74 22.39
C LEU A 536 -10.78 21.24 22.11
N PRO A 537 -11.04 21.86 20.93
CA PRO A 537 -12.36 22.37 20.60
C PRO A 537 -13.32 21.22 20.28
N THR A 538 -14.61 21.37 20.63
CA THR A 538 -15.65 20.40 20.24
C THR A 538 -15.81 20.38 18.71
N PRO A 539 -15.92 19.20 18.05
CA PRO A 539 -16.24 19.12 16.63
C PRO A 539 -17.55 19.83 16.29
N ALA A 540 -17.65 20.39 15.08
CA ALA A 540 -18.86 21.03 14.55
C ALA A 540 -19.76 20.01 13.85
N TRP A 541 -19.15 19.22 12.96
CA TRP A 541 -19.80 18.16 12.20
C TRP A 541 -18.95 16.89 12.23
N TYR A 542 -19.56 15.75 11.93
CA TYR A 542 -18.83 14.52 11.64
C TYR A 542 -19.45 13.72 10.48
N ALA A 543 -18.63 12.88 9.85
CA ALA A 543 -19.05 11.86 8.89
C ALA A 543 -18.38 10.52 9.23
N LEU A 544 -19.18 9.45 9.28
CA LEU A 544 -18.72 8.06 9.40
C LEU A 544 -18.51 7.46 8.00
N ASP A 545 -17.66 6.44 7.90
CA ASP A 545 -17.34 5.77 6.65
C ASP A 545 -18.54 5.19 5.89
N ARG A 546 -18.65 5.51 4.60
CA ARG A 546 -19.67 4.94 3.70
C ARG A 546 -19.53 3.44 3.48
N GLY A 547 -18.37 2.85 3.79
CA GLY A 547 -18.20 1.41 3.82
C GLY A 547 -19.08 0.73 4.88
N LEU A 548 -19.42 1.44 5.96
CA LEU A 548 -20.28 0.94 7.04
C LEU A 548 -21.75 1.24 6.70
N ILE A 549 -22.51 0.19 6.42
CA ILE A 549 -23.96 0.29 6.19
C ILE A 549 -24.66 0.19 7.54
N MET A 550 -25.26 1.29 7.97
CA MET A 550 -25.93 1.43 9.27
C MET A 550 -27.37 0.89 9.22
N ALA A 551 -27.87 0.42 10.37
CA ALA A 551 -29.27 -0.01 10.50
C ALA A 551 -30.25 1.17 10.62
N ASP A 552 -31.53 0.85 10.41
CA ASP A 552 -32.70 1.67 10.68
C ASP A 552 -32.89 2.96 9.85
N GLY A 553 -32.08 3.19 8.82
CA GLY A 553 -32.38 4.25 7.85
C GLY A 553 -31.35 4.42 6.72
N PRO A 554 -31.62 5.33 5.76
CA PRO A 554 -30.60 5.88 4.87
C PRO A 554 -29.60 6.76 5.64
N GLY A 555 -28.52 7.21 4.99
CA GLY A 555 -27.51 8.05 5.63
C GLY A 555 -26.59 7.22 6.52
N GLN A 556 -26.33 7.71 7.73
CA GLN A 556 -25.70 6.93 8.80
C GLN A 556 -26.75 6.31 9.76
N GLY A 557 -28.02 6.26 9.35
CA GLY A 557 -29.09 5.54 10.05
C GLY A 557 -29.36 6.00 11.49
N THR A 558 -29.95 5.10 12.28
CA THR A 558 -30.14 5.27 13.73
C THR A 558 -29.80 4.01 14.55
N GLY A 559 -29.52 2.88 13.91
CA GLY A 559 -29.07 1.65 14.56
C GLY A 559 -27.56 1.39 14.38
N PRO A 560 -27.06 0.22 14.81
CA PRO A 560 -25.65 -0.16 14.65
C PRO A 560 -25.28 -0.50 13.19
N PRO A 561 -23.98 -0.53 12.83
CA PRO A 561 -23.52 -1.00 11.52
C PRO A 561 -23.78 -2.51 11.32
N VAL A 562 -24.40 -2.86 10.19
CA VAL A 562 -24.79 -4.25 9.85
C VAL A 562 -23.96 -4.88 8.75
N LEU A 563 -23.47 -4.07 7.79
CA LEU A 563 -22.56 -4.52 6.73
C LEU A 563 -21.33 -3.62 6.66
N ASN A 564 -20.20 -4.21 6.26
CA ASN A 564 -19.02 -3.50 5.81
C ASN A 564 -18.81 -3.83 4.32
N GLU A 565 -19.12 -2.90 3.41
CA GLU A 565 -18.83 -3.02 1.96
C GLU A 565 -17.32 -2.95 1.65
N THR A 566 -16.49 -2.67 2.65
CA THR A 566 -15.06 -2.44 2.54
C THR A 566 -14.26 -3.41 3.44
N PRO A 567 -14.38 -4.74 3.23
CA PRO A 567 -13.77 -5.74 4.10
C PRO A 567 -12.23 -5.70 4.00
N TYR A 568 -11.56 -5.39 5.12
CA TYR A 568 -10.11 -5.19 5.15
C TYR A 568 -9.38 -6.54 5.34
N LEU A 569 -8.68 -7.00 4.30
CA LEU A 569 -7.95 -8.27 4.35
C LEU A 569 -6.63 -8.14 5.14
N VAL A 570 -6.54 -8.84 6.26
CA VAL A 570 -5.35 -8.95 7.12
C VAL A 570 -4.65 -10.30 6.86
N PRO A 571 -3.35 -10.29 6.47
CA PRO A 571 -2.53 -11.50 6.40
C PRO A 571 -2.36 -12.18 7.77
N ILE A 572 -3.08 -13.28 7.96
CA ILE A 572 -3.06 -14.13 9.16
C ILE A 572 -2.13 -15.35 8.99
N ILE A 573 -1.75 -15.95 10.12
CA ILE A 573 -0.74 -17.01 10.20
C ILE A 573 -1.10 -18.23 9.35
N GLY A 574 -0.17 -18.65 8.49
CA GLY A 574 -0.31 -19.85 7.66
C GLY A 574 -1.27 -19.73 6.48
N ASP A 575 -1.88 -18.57 6.25
CA ASP A 575 -2.94 -18.40 5.24
C ASP A 575 -2.43 -18.02 3.84
N TRP A 576 -1.13 -17.71 3.69
CA TRP A 576 -0.52 -17.41 2.38
C TRP A 576 -0.78 -18.46 1.28
N PRO A 577 -0.75 -19.79 1.54
CA PRO A 577 -1.10 -20.78 0.52
C PRO A 577 -2.56 -20.66 0.04
N ASN A 578 -3.49 -20.31 0.93
CA ASN A 578 -4.93 -20.18 0.62
C ASN A 578 -5.26 -18.89 -0.16
N ARG A 579 -4.34 -17.93 -0.21
CA ARG A 579 -4.53 -16.65 -0.89
C ARG A 579 -4.49 -16.83 -2.42
N PRO A 580 -5.53 -16.49 -3.20
CA PRO A 580 -5.57 -16.90 -4.60
C PRO A 580 -4.49 -16.25 -5.50
N GLY A 581 -4.05 -16.99 -6.52
CA GLY A 581 -3.03 -16.64 -7.48
C GLY A 581 -1.67 -17.31 -7.26
N GLY A 582 -0.84 -17.31 -8.31
CA GLY A 582 0.57 -17.70 -8.21
C GLY A 582 1.38 -16.70 -7.38
N ASP A 583 2.52 -17.15 -6.84
CA ASP A 583 3.45 -16.25 -6.14
C ASP A 583 3.97 -15.12 -7.06
N PRO A 584 4.22 -13.92 -6.51
CA PRO A 584 4.65 -12.76 -7.28
C PRO A 584 6.04 -12.97 -7.87
N TRP A 585 6.26 -12.43 -9.07
CA TRP A 585 7.51 -12.53 -9.81
C TRP A 585 8.00 -11.14 -10.24
N ASN A 586 9.30 -10.89 -10.19
CA ASN A 586 9.90 -9.67 -10.73
C ASN A 586 10.75 -9.95 -11.99
N PRO A 587 10.67 -9.09 -13.03
CA PRO A 587 11.51 -9.22 -14.24
C PRO A 587 13.02 -9.17 -13.99
N HIS A 588 13.45 -8.80 -12.79
CA HIS A 588 14.84 -8.67 -12.41
C HIS A 588 15.47 -9.99 -11.91
N GLY A 589 14.68 -11.05 -11.76
CA GLY A 589 15.18 -12.38 -11.42
C GLY A 589 15.68 -12.51 -9.98
N THR A 590 15.20 -11.67 -9.05
CA THR A 590 15.53 -11.79 -7.61
C THR A 590 14.48 -12.57 -6.82
N SER A 591 13.37 -12.96 -7.48
CA SER A 591 12.32 -13.82 -6.90
C SER A 591 12.85 -15.23 -6.64
N TYR A 592 12.45 -15.85 -5.53
CA TYR A 592 12.92 -17.18 -5.12
C TYR A 592 12.30 -18.35 -5.93
N VAL A 593 11.40 -18.08 -6.88
CA VAL A 593 10.69 -19.10 -7.66
C VAL A 593 11.65 -19.85 -8.58
N GLY A 594 11.83 -21.15 -8.33
CA GLY A 594 12.60 -22.03 -9.20
C GLY A 594 11.89 -22.23 -10.55
N VAL A 595 12.63 -22.09 -11.66
CA VAL A 595 12.09 -22.27 -13.01
C VAL A 595 11.98 -23.78 -13.34
N PRO A 596 10.78 -24.35 -13.53
CA PRO A 596 10.59 -25.76 -13.87
C PRO A 596 11.20 -26.13 -15.24
N THR A 597 11.32 -27.43 -15.53
CA THR A 597 11.67 -27.91 -16.88
C THR A 597 10.56 -27.57 -17.89
N GLU A 598 10.80 -27.71 -19.20
CA GLU A 598 9.74 -27.40 -20.17
C GLU A 598 8.60 -28.42 -20.11
N GLU A 599 8.92 -29.67 -19.76
CA GLU A 599 8.02 -30.81 -19.64
C GLU A 599 7.12 -30.62 -18.41
N ALA A 600 7.70 -30.43 -17.23
CA ALA A 600 6.95 -30.21 -15.99
C ALA A 600 6.07 -28.95 -16.05
N TRP A 601 6.52 -27.90 -16.74
CA TRP A 601 5.70 -26.71 -17.00
C TRP A 601 4.52 -27.01 -17.95
N ARG A 602 4.73 -27.79 -19.00
CA ARG A 602 3.64 -28.17 -19.93
C ARG A 602 2.59 -29.05 -19.27
N GLU A 603 3.01 -30.05 -18.50
CA GLU A 603 2.15 -30.90 -17.70
C GLU A 603 1.33 -30.08 -16.70
N ASP A 604 1.98 -29.17 -15.97
CA ASP A 604 1.34 -28.25 -15.02
C ASP A 604 0.31 -27.29 -15.68
N LEU A 605 0.61 -26.73 -16.87
CA LEU A 605 -0.34 -25.93 -17.66
C LEU A 605 -1.62 -26.72 -18.02
N GLU A 606 -1.46 -28.00 -18.33
CA GLU A 606 -2.56 -28.90 -18.73
C GLU A 606 -3.36 -29.34 -17.49
N LEU A 607 -2.69 -29.73 -16.40
CA LEU A 607 -3.30 -30.13 -15.13
C LEU A 607 -4.04 -28.98 -14.41
N ARG A 608 -3.42 -27.80 -14.26
CA ARG A 608 -4.08 -26.61 -13.68
C ARG A 608 -5.07 -25.95 -14.64
N ASN A 609 -5.11 -26.40 -15.89
CA ASN A 609 -6.08 -25.98 -16.90
C ASN A 609 -6.04 -24.47 -17.24
N VAL A 610 -4.91 -23.81 -16.95
CA VAL A 610 -4.68 -22.36 -16.91
C VAL A 610 -3.29 -22.04 -17.46
N TRP A 611 -3.09 -20.88 -18.08
CA TRP A 611 -1.77 -20.46 -18.56
C TRP A 611 -1.00 -19.64 -17.53
N GLN A 612 0.31 -19.88 -17.40
CA GLN A 612 1.23 -19.06 -16.60
C GLN A 612 2.60 -19.08 -17.29
N ALA A 613 3.33 -17.95 -17.25
CA ALA A 613 4.69 -17.90 -17.80
C ALA A 613 5.64 -18.86 -17.04
N ARG A 614 6.63 -19.44 -17.74
CA ARG A 614 7.51 -20.48 -17.17
C ARG A 614 8.35 -20.01 -15.96
N HIS A 615 8.50 -18.70 -15.75
CA HIS A 615 9.17 -18.12 -14.59
C HIS A 615 8.24 -17.80 -13.40
N GLY A 616 6.95 -18.18 -13.47
CA GLY A 616 5.95 -17.81 -12.47
C GLY A 616 5.37 -16.41 -12.70
N GLY A 617 4.78 -15.81 -11.66
CA GLY A 617 3.99 -14.59 -11.76
C GLY A 617 2.49 -14.88 -11.91
N TYR A 618 1.72 -13.94 -12.44
CA TYR A 618 0.25 -14.07 -12.50
C TYR A 618 -0.23 -15.00 -13.63
N GLN A 619 -1.45 -15.52 -13.44
CA GLN A 619 -2.06 -16.57 -14.25
C GLN A 619 -3.08 -15.98 -15.25
N VAL A 620 -3.11 -16.52 -16.48
CA VAL A 620 -4.06 -16.16 -17.54
C VAL A 620 -5.02 -17.33 -17.81
N HIS A 621 -6.29 -17.12 -17.49
CA HIS A 621 -7.35 -18.10 -17.54
C HIS A 621 -8.12 -17.97 -18.87
N ASN A 622 -8.58 -19.08 -19.43
CA ASN A 622 -9.36 -19.11 -20.69
C ASN A 622 -8.82 -18.17 -21.80
N ASN A 623 -7.49 -18.19 -22.05
CA ASN A 623 -6.82 -17.39 -23.08
C ASN A 623 -7.01 -15.85 -22.96
N SER A 624 -7.52 -15.33 -21.83
CA SER A 624 -7.98 -13.93 -21.75
C SER A 624 -8.11 -13.29 -20.36
N VAL A 625 -8.37 -14.03 -19.28
CA VAL A 625 -8.73 -13.45 -17.97
C VAL A 625 -7.55 -13.45 -16.99
N VAL A 626 -7.25 -12.30 -16.41
CA VAL A 626 -6.21 -12.09 -15.39
C VAL A 626 -6.81 -11.34 -14.20
N PHE A 627 -6.28 -11.55 -13.00
CA PHE A 627 -6.78 -10.96 -11.76
C PHE A 627 -5.79 -9.95 -11.18
N ALA A 628 -6.31 -8.93 -10.51
CA ALA A 628 -5.55 -7.94 -9.74
C ALA A 628 -6.37 -7.50 -8.52
N GLY A 629 -5.71 -6.93 -7.50
CA GLY A 629 -6.36 -6.50 -6.26
C GLY A 629 -5.53 -6.77 -5.02
N THR A 630 -5.89 -6.14 -3.91
CA THR A 630 -5.20 -6.30 -2.60
C THR A 630 -5.25 -7.72 -2.06
N TRP A 631 -6.18 -8.55 -2.54
CA TRP A 631 -6.31 -9.96 -2.18
C TRP A 631 -5.36 -10.89 -2.95
N ALA A 632 -4.87 -10.50 -4.14
CA ALA A 632 -3.91 -11.31 -4.89
C ALA A 632 -2.53 -11.35 -4.20
N LYS A 633 -1.75 -12.42 -4.43
CA LYS A 633 -0.39 -12.54 -3.86
C LYS A 633 0.54 -11.43 -4.39
N THR A 634 1.24 -10.74 -3.50
CA THR A 634 2.15 -9.59 -3.78
C THR A 634 3.36 -9.59 -2.85
N PHE A 635 4.50 -9.03 -3.27
CA PHE A 635 5.67 -8.81 -2.42
C PHE A 635 5.34 -7.87 -1.26
N THR A 636 4.48 -6.89 -1.50
CA THR A 636 3.98 -5.96 -0.47
C THR A 636 3.13 -6.64 0.62
N ARG A 637 2.45 -7.76 0.30
CA ARG A 637 1.59 -8.61 1.16
C ARG A 637 0.36 -7.94 1.81
N MET A 638 0.49 -6.73 2.33
CA MET A 638 -0.54 -5.98 3.08
C MET A 638 -1.60 -5.33 2.18
N THR A 639 -2.85 -5.28 2.64
CA THR A 639 -3.94 -4.51 2.00
C THR A 639 -3.60 -3.02 2.00
N SER A 640 -3.20 -2.51 0.83
CA SER A 640 -2.59 -1.20 0.67
C SER A 640 -2.73 -0.69 -0.77
N MET A 641 -2.59 0.62 -0.98
CA MET A 641 -2.53 1.22 -2.32
C MET A 641 -1.32 0.68 -3.11
N GLU A 642 -0.20 0.41 -2.43
CA GLU A 642 0.99 -0.17 -3.04
C GLU A 642 0.76 -1.60 -3.52
N ALA A 643 0.18 -2.49 -2.71
CA ALA A 643 -0.15 -3.86 -3.15
C ALA A 643 -1.22 -3.88 -4.27
N ALA A 644 -2.15 -2.93 -4.26
CA ALA A 644 -3.09 -2.76 -5.35
C ALA A 644 -2.37 -2.34 -6.66
N CYS A 645 -1.43 -1.39 -6.58
CA CYS A 645 -0.61 -0.98 -7.73
C CYS A 645 0.30 -2.13 -8.22
N GLU A 646 0.94 -2.85 -7.30
CA GLU A 646 1.79 -4.02 -7.59
C GLU A 646 1.01 -5.13 -8.31
N SER A 647 -0.16 -5.53 -7.80
CA SER A 647 -1.00 -6.56 -8.41
C SER A 647 -1.53 -6.16 -9.79
N GLY A 648 -1.86 -4.89 -10.00
CA GLY A 648 -2.18 -4.36 -11.34
C GLY A 648 -1.02 -4.52 -12.33
N ARG A 649 0.23 -4.26 -11.88
CA ARG A 649 1.44 -4.43 -12.70
C ARG A 649 1.77 -5.90 -12.99
N HIS A 650 1.59 -6.80 -12.02
CA HIS A 650 1.71 -8.25 -12.23
C HIS A 650 0.70 -8.76 -13.27
N ALA A 651 -0.54 -8.29 -13.21
CA ALA A 651 -1.58 -8.65 -14.18
C ALA A 651 -1.22 -8.21 -15.60
N VAL A 652 -0.68 -6.99 -15.77
CA VAL A 652 -0.22 -6.51 -17.08
C VAL A 652 1.01 -7.28 -17.56
N ASN A 653 1.98 -7.58 -16.70
CA ASN A 653 3.14 -8.41 -17.08
C ASN A 653 2.70 -9.80 -17.58
N ALA A 654 1.71 -10.44 -16.94
CA ALA A 654 1.14 -11.69 -17.42
C ALA A 654 0.41 -11.55 -18.77
N ILE A 655 -0.28 -10.44 -19.03
CA ILE A 655 -0.87 -10.14 -20.35
C ILE A 655 0.21 -9.97 -21.42
N LEU A 656 1.33 -9.30 -21.12
CA LEU A 656 2.43 -9.12 -22.06
C LEU A 656 3.09 -10.46 -22.44
N ASP A 657 3.45 -11.30 -21.45
CA ASP A 657 4.04 -12.62 -21.75
C ASP A 657 3.07 -13.55 -22.47
N HIS A 658 1.78 -13.54 -22.09
CA HIS A 658 0.76 -14.33 -22.78
C HIS A 658 0.54 -13.84 -24.23
N TYR A 659 0.57 -12.54 -24.47
CA TYR A 659 0.50 -11.96 -25.81
C TYR A 659 1.69 -12.42 -26.67
N ILE A 660 2.93 -12.29 -26.18
CA ILE A 660 4.14 -12.70 -26.91
C ILE A 660 4.10 -14.23 -27.17
N TRP A 661 3.66 -15.02 -26.19
CA TRP A 661 3.46 -16.46 -26.34
C TRP A 661 2.44 -16.79 -27.45
N VAL A 662 1.26 -16.14 -27.45
CA VAL A 662 0.21 -16.38 -28.45
C VAL A 662 0.63 -15.92 -29.85
N GLU A 663 1.14 -14.70 -30.02
CA GLU A 663 1.55 -14.17 -31.34
C GLU A 663 2.76 -14.95 -31.92
N SER A 664 3.61 -15.55 -31.08
CA SER A 664 4.69 -16.46 -31.55
C SER A 664 4.18 -17.84 -32.04
N GLY A 665 2.90 -18.15 -31.81
CA GLY A 665 2.28 -19.46 -32.06
C GLY A 665 2.56 -20.51 -30.97
N GLY A 666 2.97 -20.07 -29.77
CA GLY A 666 3.47 -20.94 -28.70
C GLY A 666 4.93 -21.35 -28.88
N ARG A 667 5.75 -20.47 -29.47
CA ARG A 667 7.17 -20.71 -29.78
C ARG A 667 8.14 -19.83 -29.01
N ASP A 668 7.66 -18.84 -28.26
CA ASP A 668 8.48 -17.96 -27.42
C ASP A 668 9.10 -18.71 -26.24
N ARG A 669 10.21 -19.42 -26.51
CA ARG A 669 11.03 -20.10 -25.51
C ARG A 669 12.08 -19.16 -24.90
N ARG A 670 11.67 -17.97 -24.45
CA ARG A 670 12.53 -17.08 -23.63
C ARG A 670 12.81 -17.73 -22.27
N GLU A 671 13.76 -18.66 -22.22
CA GLU A 671 14.36 -19.21 -20.98
C GLU A 671 14.85 -18.10 -20.03
N LYS A 672 15.14 -16.94 -20.61
CA LYS A 672 15.62 -15.72 -19.99
C LYS A 672 14.79 -14.63 -20.64
N THR A 673 13.74 -14.18 -19.96
CA THR A 673 12.85 -13.12 -20.47
C THR A 673 13.53 -11.76 -20.53
N THR A 674 14.72 -11.66 -19.96
CA THR A 674 15.58 -10.48 -19.94
C THR A 674 17.01 -10.82 -20.40
N LEU A 675 17.75 -9.79 -20.82
CA LEU A 675 19.20 -9.90 -21.01
C LEU A 675 19.87 -10.36 -19.71
N LYS A 676 20.97 -11.11 -19.80
CA LYS A 676 21.82 -11.45 -18.64
C LYS A 676 22.57 -10.21 -18.11
N TRP A 677 21.83 -9.28 -17.52
CA TRP A 677 22.39 -8.20 -16.71
C TRP A 677 23.07 -8.83 -15.50
N ARG A 678 24.39 -9.01 -15.57
CA ARG A 678 25.24 -9.09 -14.39
C ARG A 678 25.24 -7.71 -13.74
N PHE A 679 24.18 -7.38 -12.99
CA PHE A 679 24.24 -6.32 -12.00
C PHE A 679 25.49 -6.60 -11.12
N PRO A 680 26.50 -5.72 -11.07
CA PRO A 680 27.84 -6.09 -10.58
C PRO A 680 27.85 -6.64 -9.14
N TYR A 681 26.84 -6.27 -8.34
CA TYR A 681 26.64 -6.72 -6.97
C TYR A 681 25.29 -7.42 -6.77
N GLY A 682 24.66 -7.91 -7.85
CA GLY A 682 23.40 -8.66 -7.81
C GLY A 682 22.23 -7.91 -7.17
N PHE A 683 22.21 -6.58 -7.26
CA PHE A 683 21.19 -5.72 -6.67
C PHE A 683 20.78 -4.65 -7.69
N LEU A 684 19.53 -4.21 -7.63
CA LEU A 684 19.07 -3.00 -8.31
C LEU A 684 18.99 -1.88 -7.28
N ASP A 685 20.11 -1.18 -7.12
CA ASP A 685 20.10 0.12 -6.47
C ASP A 685 19.47 1.14 -7.42
N GLN A 686 18.14 1.11 -7.48
CA GLN A 686 17.36 2.25 -7.89
C GLN A 686 17.07 3.05 -6.62
N GLY A 687 18.03 3.91 -6.27
CA GLY A 687 17.79 5.11 -5.48
C GLY A 687 16.90 6.08 -6.27
N GLN A 688 17.42 7.23 -6.67
CA GLN A 688 16.62 8.25 -7.36
C GLN A 688 16.49 8.07 -8.88
N SER A 689 17.09 7.03 -9.46
CA SER A 689 17.02 6.71 -10.89
C SER A 689 15.63 6.22 -11.33
N THR A 690 15.25 6.52 -12.57
CA THR A 690 14.07 5.93 -13.22
C THR A 690 14.15 4.40 -13.14
N PRO A 691 13.08 3.70 -12.72
CA PRO A 691 13.16 2.26 -12.59
C PRO A 691 13.45 1.60 -13.94
N ILE A 692 14.48 0.76 -13.97
CA ILE A 692 14.88 0.01 -15.16
C ILE A 692 13.73 -0.93 -15.51
N ARG A 693 12.98 -0.61 -16.56
CA ARG A 693 12.00 -1.53 -17.15
C ARG A 693 12.75 -2.51 -18.06
N MET A 694 12.30 -3.75 -18.08
CA MET A 694 12.96 -4.81 -18.84
C MET A 694 12.23 -4.98 -20.19
N PRO A 695 12.89 -4.79 -21.34
CA PRO A 695 12.22 -4.67 -22.62
C PRO A 695 11.67 -6.00 -23.14
N THR A 696 10.52 -5.93 -23.84
CA THR A 696 9.90 -7.09 -24.50
C THR A 696 9.38 -6.70 -25.90
N PRO A 697 9.13 -7.69 -26.80
CA PRO A 697 8.46 -7.44 -28.08
C PRO A 697 7.05 -6.83 -27.99
N ALA A 698 6.43 -6.79 -26.81
CA ALA A 698 5.13 -6.17 -26.57
C ALA A 698 5.21 -4.80 -25.86
N GLY A 699 6.42 -4.25 -25.70
CA GLY A 699 6.71 -3.13 -24.81
C GLY A 699 7.27 -3.62 -23.46
N ASP A 700 8.00 -2.76 -22.76
CA ASP A 700 8.74 -3.17 -21.55
C ASP A 700 7.82 -3.67 -20.43
N TYR A 701 8.30 -4.62 -19.61
CA TYR A 701 7.58 -5.01 -18.40
C TYR A 701 7.30 -3.82 -17.48
N CYS A 702 6.16 -3.85 -16.81
CA CYS A 702 5.86 -2.97 -15.70
C CYS A 702 6.92 -3.16 -14.61
N TYR A 703 7.48 -2.06 -14.08
CA TYR A 703 8.44 -2.13 -12.98
C TYR A 703 7.79 -2.77 -11.75
N VAL A 704 8.41 -3.85 -11.26
CA VAL A 704 8.05 -4.56 -10.03
C VAL A 704 9.32 -4.76 -9.21
N PHE A 705 9.27 -4.47 -7.91
CA PHE A 705 10.33 -4.80 -6.96
C PHE A 705 9.87 -5.80 -5.91
N ASP A 706 10.84 -6.48 -5.31
CA ASP A 706 10.65 -7.26 -4.09
C ASP A 706 11.15 -6.45 -2.90
N ILE A 707 10.28 -6.26 -1.91
CA ILE A 707 10.51 -5.41 -0.74
C ILE A 707 11.58 -5.97 0.21
N GLU A 708 11.66 -7.30 0.36
CA GLU A 708 12.69 -7.93 1.23
C GLU A 708 14.08 -7.86 0.58
N ASN A 709 14.12 -7.87 -0.76
CA ASN A 709 15.34 -7.65 -1.55
C ASN A 709 15.86 -6.19 -1.49
N ARG A 710 15.12 -5.24 -0.89
CA ARG A 710 15.58 -3.84 -0.65
C ARG A 710 16.04 -3.56 0.78
N GLU A 711 16.02 -4.54 1.68
CA GLU A 711 16.65 -4.41 3.01
C GLU A 711 18.19 -4.31 2.90
N PRO A 712 18.89 -3.73 3.90
CA PRO A 712 20.31 -3.36 3.81
C PRO A 712 21.27 -4.43 3.24
N SER A 713 22.29 -3.92 2.52
CA SER A 713 23.42 -4.68 1.98
C SER A 713 24.12 -5.54 3.01
N ASP A 714 24.28 -5.01 4.22
CA ASP A 714 25.21 -5.55 5.21
C ASP A 714 24.66 -6.85 5.84
N THR A 715 23.33 -6.99 5.91
CA THR A 715 22.70 -8.24 6.37
C THR A 715 22.67 -9.32 5.30
N ARG A 716 22.97 -8.97 4.04
CA ARG A 716 22.83 -9.87 2.89
C ARG A 716 23.71 -11.10 2.96
N ALA A 717 24.95 -10.98 3.45
CA ALA A 717 25.85 -12.12 3.60
C ALA A 717 25.25 -13.19 4.53
N LEU A 718 24.64 -12.76 5.64
CA LEU A 718 23.93 -13.64 6.56
C LEU A 718 22.62 -14.16 5.97
N ARG A 719 21.84 -13.34 5.27
CA ARG A 719 20.63 -13.82 4.56
C ARG A 719 20.95 -14.88 3.50
N VAL A 720 22.05 -14.74 2.74
CA VAL A 720 22.50 -15.75 1.76
C VAL A 720 23.03 -17.02 2.44
N LEU A 721 23.70 -16.89 3.59
CA LEU A 721 24.11 -18.04 4.39
C LEU A 721 22.88 -18.79 4.95
N ASP A 722 21.91 -18.05 5.48
CA ASP A 722 20.68 -18.63 6.03
C ASP A 722 19.80 -19.30 4.96
N SER A 723 19.72 -18.77 3.73
CA SER A 723 19.04 -19.46 2.62
C SER A 723 19.58 -20.88 2.47
N ARG A 724 20.91 -21.03 2.41
CA ARG A 724 21.59 -22.34 2.27
C ARG A 724 21.39 -23.27 3.48
N PHE A 725 21.18 -22.72 4.67
CA PHE A 725 20.84 -23.51 5.85
C PHE A 725 19.37 -23.96 5.80
N SER A 726 18.45 -23.06 5.46
CA SER A 726 17.01 -23.33 5.34
C SER A 726 16.69 -24.30 4.18
N GLU A 727 17.39 -24.20 3.06
CA GLU A 727 17.37 -25.18 1.94
C GLU A 727 17.76 -26.60 2.39
N ARG A 728 18.60 -26.72 3.43
CA ARG A 728 19.06 -27.98 4.02
C ARG A 728 18.28 -28.37 5.28
N SER A 729 17.18 -27.68 5.59
CA SER A 729 16.40 -27.84 6.83
C SER A 729 17.23 -27.71 8.12
N LEU A 730 18.33 -26.96 8.09
CA LEU A 730 19.15 -26.65 9.27
C LEU A 730 18.54 -25.46 10.04
N PRO A 731 18.81 -25.35 11.36
CA PRO A 731 18.52 -24.14 12.13
C PRO A 731 19.12 -22.89 11.48
N HIS A 732 18.67 -21.69 11.87
CA HIS A 732 19.29 -20.45 11.39
C HIS A 732 20.76 -20.39 11.85
N PRO A 733 21.71 -19.89 11.05
CA PRO A 733 23.14 -19.91 11.39
C PRO A 733 23.45 -19.49 12.84
N LEU A 734 22.87 -18.36 13.29
CA LEU A 734 23.02 -17.82 14.66
C LEU A 734 22.57 -18.77 15.79
N ASP A 735 21.67 -19.72 15.53
CA ASP A 735 21.24 -20.72 16.52
C ASP A 735 22.27 -21.85 16.68
N THR A 736 23.18 -21.99 15.71
CA THR A 736 24.25 -23.01 15.69
C THR A 736 25.62 -22.48 16.15
N LEU A 737 25.74 -21.17 16.36
CA LEU A 737 27.00 -20.53 16.79
C LEU A 737 27.20 -20.66 18.30
N VAL A 738 27.89 -21.72 18.71
CA VAL A 738 28.56 -21.77 20.02
C VAL A 738 29.73 -20.78 20.00
N PRO A 739 29.83 -19.82 20.93
CA PRO A 739 30.98 -18.91 20.99
C PRO A 739 32.28 -19.70 21.31
N PRO A 740 33.45 -19.32 20.77
CA PRO A 740 34.67 -20.16 20.80
C PRO A 740 35.25 -20.52 22.18
N THR A 741 34.67 -20.01 23.27
CA THR A 741 35.11 -20.19 24.66
C THR A 741 34.15 -21.06 25.49
N GLY A 742 33.21 -21.77 24.86
CA GLY A 742 32.30 -22.70 25.57
C GLY A 742 31.15 -22.03 26.31
N GLY A 743 30.81 -20.79 25.93
CA GLY A 743 29.65 -20.08 26.45
C GLY A 743 28.30 -20.61 25.93
N ILE A 744 27.23 -20.22 26.62
CA ILE A 744 25.83 -20.45 26.23
C ILE A 744 25.59 -19.87 24.81
N PRO A 745 24.78 -20.51 23.93
CA PRO A 745 24.40 -19.93 22.64
C PRO A 745 23.79 -18.52 22.82
N MET A 746 23.98 -17.63 21.84
CA MET A 746 23.77 -16.16 21.91
C MET A 746 22.45 -15.65 22.54
N THR A 747 22.36 -15.78 23.87
CA THR A 747 21.44 -15.11 24.78
C THR A 747 22.26 -14.18 25.66
N MET A 748 21.82 -12.94 25.85
CA MET A 748 22.55 -12.00 26.69
C MET A 748 22.67 -12.55 28.12
N PRO A 749 23.87 -12.53 28.75
CA PRO A 749 23.96 -12.77 30.18
C PRO A 749 23.19 -11.66 30.92
N PRO A 750 22.59 -11.95 32.09
CA PRO A 750 21.84 -10.95 32.85
C PRO A 750 22.77 -9.78 33.24
N PHE A 751 22.39 -8.56 32.86
CA PHE A 751 23.24 -7.39 33.03
C PHE A 751 23.39 -6.99 34.50
N GLY A 752 24.64 -6.83 34.94
CA GLY A 752 24.97 -6.20 36.22
C GLY A 752 24.80 -4.67 36.17
N PRO A 753 24.76 -3.99 37.32
CA PRO A 753 24.27 -2.60 37.45
C PRO A 753 25.20 -1.50 36.92
N PHE A 754 26.23 -1.80 36.11
CA PHE A 754 27.19 -0.81 35.62
C PHE A 754 27.45 -0.88 34.10
N ASP A 755 27.39 0.32 33.50
CA ASP A 755 27.68 0.68 32.11
C ASP A 755 27.10 -0.21 30.98
N ALA A 756 25.78 -0.17 30.88
CA ALA A 756 25.04 -0.81 29.78
C ALA A 756 25.25 -0.13 28.40
N ASN A 757 25.81 1.08 28.34
CA ASN A 757 26.20 1.71 27.06
C ASN A 757 27.41 0.99 26.47
N GLN A 758 28.44 0.74 27.29
CA GLN A 758 29.59 -0.09 26.88
C GLN A 758 29.16 -1.51 26.51
N GLN A 759 28.16 -2.09 27.16
CA GLN A 759 27.69 -3.45 26.86
C GLN A 759 26.90 -3.53 25.55
N LEU A 760 26.06 -2.54 25.23
CA LEU A 760 25.43 -2.45 23.90
C LEU A 760 26.46 -2.18 22.80
N LEU A 761 27.44 -1.31 23.06
CA LEU A 761 28.55 -1.05 22.15
C LEU A 761 29.39 -2.32 21.93
N ALA A 762 29.69 -3.08 22.98
CA ALA A 762 30.39 -4.37 22.90
C ALA A 762 29.56 -5.43 22.16
N PHE A 763 28.24 -5.46 22.31
CA PHE A 763 27.36 -6.34 21.52
C PHE A 763 27.38 -5.97 20.03
N LEU A 764 27.26 -4.68 19.68
CA LEU A 764 27.36 -4.19 18.31
C LEU A 764 28.77 -4.40 17.72
N GLN A 765 29.82 -4.27 18.53
CA GLN A 765 31.20 -4.57 18.14
C GLN A 765 31.44 -6.07 17.98
N ALA A 766 30.86 -6.93 18.82
CA ALA A 766 30.91 -8.38 18.66
C ALA A 766 30.15 -8.82 17.41
N TRP A 767 28.97 -8.24 17.13
CA TRP A 767 28.25 -8.42 15.87
C TRP A 767 29.06 -7.95 14.65
N ARG A 768 29.73 -6.81 14.76
CA ARG A 768 30.61 -6.31 13.70
C ARG A 768 31.82 -7.22 13.49
N GLN A 769 32.51 -7.64 14.55
CA GLN A 769 33.63 -8.57 14.47
C GLN A 769 33.18 -9.93 13.92
N LEU A 770 31.98 -10.39 14.27
CA LEU A 770 31.36 -11.57 13.68
C LEU A 770 31.15 -11.35 12.17
N LEU A 771 30.51 -10.26 11.74
CA LEU A 771 30.32 -9.93 10.32
C LEU A 771 31.65 -9.83 9.56
N GLU A 772 32.67 -9.21 10.14
CA GLU A 772 34.02 -9.09 9.57
C GLU A 772 34.71 -10.46 9.45
N GLN A 773 34.70 -11.27 10.51
CA GLN A 773 35.25 -12.64 10.53
C GLN A 773 34.52 -13.57 9.56
N TRP A 774 33.19 -13.50 9.47
CA TRP A 774 32.39 -14.32 8.56
C TRP A 774 32.52 -13.88 7.11
N THR A 775 32.69 -12.59 6.84
CA THR A 775 33.04 -12.09 5.50
C THR A 775 34.43 -12.57 5.09
N ALA A 776 35.41 -12.52 6.00
CA ALA A 776 36.74 -13.08 5.77
C ALA A 776 36.69 -14.60 5.49
N LEU A 777 35.96 -15.37 6.32
CA LEU A 777 35.73 -16.80 6.12
C LEU A 777 35.09 -17.12 4.76
N LEU A 778 34.05 -16.37 4.37
CA LEU A 778 33.38 -16.55 3.07
C LEU A 778 34.28 -16.16 1.88
N SER A 779 35.28 -15.29 2.08
CA SER A 779 36.29 -14.96 1.07
C SER A 779 37.47 -15.94 1.00
N GLY A 780 37.77 -16.65 2.10
CA GLY A 780 38.85 -17.65 2.19
C GLY A 780 38.39 -19.10 1.96
N ALA A 781 37.09 -19.38 2.04
CA ALA A 781 36.55 -20.73 1.94
C ALA A 781 36.51 -21.28 0.50
N GLY A 782 37.64 -21.86 0.07
CA GLY A 782 37.61 -22.95 -0.91
C GLY A 782 36.67 -24.07 -0.41
N THR A 783 35.90 -24.68 -1.31
CA THR A 783 34.86 -25.64 -0.93
C THR A 783 35.44 -26.89 -0.26
N PRO A 784 34.92 -27.35 0.90
CA PRO A 784 35.43 -28.53 1.61
C PRO A 784 35.08 -29.88 0.94
N PHE A 785 34.58 -29.85 -0.30
CA PHE A 785 34.40 -31.01 -1.17
C PHE A 785 34.98 -30.70 -2.55
N PRO A 786 35.84 -31.57 -3.12
CA PRO A 786 36.43 -31.35 -4.44
C PRO A 786 35.44 -31.75 -5.55
N MET A 787 35.01 -30.76 -6.33
CA MET A 787 34.33 -30.99 -7.62
C MET A 787 35.31 -30.71 -8.77
N PRO A 788 35.30 -31.52 -9.85
CA PRO A 788 36.25 -31.35 -10.96
C PRO A 788 35.99 -30.06 -11.74
N ALA A 789 37.06 -29.36 -12.10
CA ALA A 789 36.97 -28.09 -12.83
C ALA A 789 36.69 -28.30 -14.33
N PRO A 790 35.77 -27.52 -14.94
CA PRO A 790 35.64 -27.45 -16.39
C PRO A 790 36.83 -26.66 -17.00
N PRO A 791 37.26 -26.97 -18.24
CA PRO A 791 38.50 -26.43 -18.78
C PRO A 791 38.39 -24.97 -19.26
N GLY A 792 39.30 -24.14 -18.75
CA GLY A 792 40.01 -23.09 -19.50
C GLY A 792 39.23 -22.07 -20.33
N THR A 793 38.98 -20.89 -19.75
CA THR A 793 39.16 -19.62 -20.46
C THR A 793 39.94 -18.65 -19.56
N ALA A 794 41.14 -18.27 -19.97
CA ALA A 794 41.94 -17.28 -19.24
C ALA A 794 41.57 -15.87 -19.71
N ASN A 795 41.10 -15.03 -18.79
CA ASN A 795 41.13 -13.58 -18.88
C ASN A 795 40.84 -12.99 -17.49
N ALA A 796 41.81 -12.26 -16.92
CA ALA A 796 41.61 -11.55 -15.66
C ALA A 796 40.89 -10.22 -15.94
N PRO A 797 39.79 -9.88 -15.24
CA PRO A 797 39.20 -8.55 -15.31
C PRO A 797 40.11 -7.52 -14.62
N ALA A 798 40.13 -6.30 -15.16
CA ALA A 798 40.88 -5.17 -14.61
C ALA A 798 40.38 -4.78 -13.19
N PRO A 799 41.23 -4.15 -12.35
CA PRO A 799 40.82 -3.68 -11.02
C PRO A 799 39.67 -2.66 -11.10
N ALA A 800 38.73 -2.77 -10.17
CA ALA A 800 37.56 -1.90 -10.11
C ALA A 800 37.92 -0.47 -9.61
N PRO A 801 37.16 0.56 -9.98
CA PRO A 801 37.28 1.89 -9.38
C PRO A 801 37.04 1.84 -7.86
N ALA A 802 37.96 2.42 -7.09
CA ALA A 802 37.88 2.43 -5.64
C ALA A 802 37.07 3.63 -5.14
N ASP A 803 35.82 3.41 -4.74
CA ASP A 803 35.04 4.42 -3.99
C ASP A 803 34.03 3.81 -3.00
N TYR A 804 33.34 2.71 -3.37
CA TYR A 804 32.42 2.02 -2.45
C TYR A 804 33.06 1.61 -1.11
N SER A 805 34.35 1.25 -1.11
CA SER A 805 35.09 0.97 0.12
C SER A 805 35.25 2.22 1.00
N GLN A 806 35.43 3.40 0.40
CA GLN A 806 35.51 4.67 1.15
C GLN A 806 34.13 5.14 1.60
N GLN A 807 33.07 4.93 0.81
CA GLN A 807 31.70 5.18 1.26
C GLN A 807 31.31 4.26 2.43
N LEU A 808 31.64 2.97 2.36
CA LEU A 808 31.42 2.01 3.45
C LEU A 808 32.23 2.40 4.70
N PHE A 809 33.51 2.74 4.56
CA PHE A 809 34.30 3.27 5.69
C PHE A 809 33.76 4.60 6.21
N GLY A 810 33.22 5.47 5.35
CA GLY A 810 32.60 6.74 5.72
C GLY A 810 31.31 6.55 6.51
N GLN A 811 30.42 5.67 6.05
CA GLN A 811 29.19 5.30 6.76
C GLN A 811 29.51 4.59 8.07
N LEU A 812 30.42 3.59 8.07
CA LEU A 812 30.83 2.90 9.30
C LEU A 812 31.57 3.84 10.28
N GLN A 813 32.34 4.82 9.81
CA GLN A 813 32.91 5.85 10.68
C GLN A 813 31.85 6.83 11.19
N ALA A 814 30.87 7.24 10.39
CA ALA A 814 29.78 8.09 10.84
C ALA A 814 28.93 7.37 11.90
N TRP A 815 28.55 6.12 11.65
CA TRP A 815 27.80 5.26 12.56
C TRP A 815 28.60 4.95 13.84
N ARG A 816 29.91 4.71 13.72
CA ARG A 816 30.83 4.57 14.86
C ARG A 816 30.89 5.86 15.70
N ARG A 817 31.17 7.02 15.10
CA ARG A 817 31.27 8.30 15.83
C ARG A 817 29.94 8.67 16.50
N TYR A 818 28.83 8.38 15.82
CA TYR A 818 27.46 8.50 16.33
C TYR A 818 27.24 7.62 17.56
N LEU A 819 27.62 6.34 17.53
CA LEU A 819 27.57 5.44 18.68
C LEU A 819 28.53 5.82 19.82
N GLU A 820 29.73 6.30 19.51
CA GLU A 820 30.73 6.76 20.50
C GLU A 820 30.25 8.03 21.23
N HIS A 821 29.62 8.98 20.52
CA HIS A 821 28.98 10.15 21.13
C HIS A 821 27.69 9.79 21.87
N ALA A 822 26.88 8.86 21.33
CA ALA A 822 25.68 8.34 21.99
C ALA A 822 25.99 7.65 23.33
N ALA A 823 27.15 7.01 23.44
CA ALA A 823 27.61 6.35 24.67
C ALA A 823 28.05 7.35 25.76
N GLY A 824 28.25 8.63 25.44
CA GLY A 824 28.72 9.66 26.39
C GLY A 824 30.24 9.70 26.59
N ALA A 825 31.03 9.08 25.71
CA ALA A 825 32.48 9.05 25.83
C ALA A 825 33.11 10.40 25.49
N THR A 826 33.54 11.17 26.50
CA THR A 826 34.52 12.23 26.29
C THR A 826 35.81 11.63 25.75
N PRO A 827 36.45 12.24 24.74
CA PRO A 827 37.71 11.72 24.20
C PRO A 827 38.81 11.86 25.26
N GLN A 828 39.25 10.73 25.82
CA GLN A 828 40.45 10.71 26.65
C GLN A 828 41.65 11.14 25.79
N THR A 829 42.28 12.24 26.17
CA THR A 829 43.54 12.71 25.56
C THR A 829 44.60 11.63 25.75
N ALA A 830 45.04 11.01 24.65
CA ALA A 830 46.06 9.98 24.70
C ALA A 830 47.35 10.53 25.33
N SER A 831 47.78 9.91 26.44
CA SER A 831 49.04 10.26 27.10
C SER A 831 50.22 9.86 26.21
N GLN A 832 51.08 10.83 25.89
CA GLN A 832 52.31 10.55 25.16
C GLN A 832 53.30 9.83 26.08
N ALA A 833 53.66 8.60 25.74
CA ALA A 833 54.88 7.97 26.25
C ALA A 833 56.11 8.62 25.57
N PRO A 834 57.25 8.77 26.27
CA PRO A 834 58.31 9.68 25.84
C PRO A 834 59.15 9.15 24.68
N ALA A 835 59.46 10.03 23.73
CA ALA A 835 60.47 9.78 22.71
C ALA A 835 61.89 9.83 23.31
N GLN A 836 62.71 8.80 23.05
CA GLN A 836 64.14 8.88 23.34
C GLN A 836 64.84 9.80 22.33
N GLN A 837 65.65 10.73 22.83
CA GLN A 837 66.47 11.62 22.01
C GLN A 837 67.75 10.92 21.51
N SER A 838 68.21 11.29 20.31
CA SER A 838 69.57 10.97 19.83
C SER A 838 70.24 12.18 19.17
N GLY A 839 70.62 13.15 20.01
CA GLY A 839 71.73 14.13 19.87
C GLY A 839 71.96 14.96 18.60
N GLY A 840 72.19 16.27 18.78
CA GLY A 840 73.10 17.07 17.92
C GLY A 840 72.68 18.52 17.59
N GLY A 841 73.57 19.49 17.86
CA GLY A 841 73.52 20.89 17.37
C GLY A 841 72.51 21.81 18.08
N GLN A 842 72.85 22.51 19.16
CA GLN A 842 73.57 23.81 19.24
C GLN A 842 72.96 25.01 18.46
N GLU A 843 72.52 26.01 19.26
CA GLU A 843 72.74 27.46 19.07
C GLU A 843 72.06 28.23 17.89
N SER A 844 71.63 29.50 18.05
CA SER A 844 71.41 30.32 19.26
C SER A 844 70.54 31.57 18.96
N ALA A 845 69.89 32.12 20.00
CA ALA A 845 69.30 33.48 20.11
C ALA A 845 68.15 33.85 19.11
N ALA A 846 67.29 34.86 19.34
CA ALA A 846 67.23 35.86 20.42
C ALA A 846 65.78 36.20 20.86
N SER A 847 65.66 37.02 21.91
CA SER A 847 64.45 37.65 22.48
C SER A 847 63.52 38.39 21.50
N GLY A 848 62.23 38.60 21.80
CA GLY A 848 61.47 38.24 23.01
C GLY A 848 60.10 38.98 23.12
N SER A 849 59.49 38.91 24.32
CA SER A 849 58.59 39.92 24.99
C SER A 849 57.80 40.97 24.17
N SER A 850 56.51 41.27 24.45
CA SER A 850 55.62 40.88 25.55
C SER A 850 54.14 41.29 25.28
N SER A 851 53.24 40.92 26.22
CA SER A 851 52.00 41.68 26.63
C SER A 851 50.96 42.14 25.58
N GLY A 852 49.73 41.61 25.68
CA GLY A 852 48.49 42.35 25.34
C GLY A 852 48.01 43.19 26.54
N PRO A 853 46.68 43.43 26.76
CA PRO A 853 45.51 43.13 25.92
C PRO A 853 44.51 44.33 25.74
N THR A 854 43.54 44.25 24.81
CA THR A 854 42.21 44.94 24.86
C THR A 854 41.27 44.59 23.69
N GLU A 855 39.95 44.68 23.94
CA GLU A 855 38.86 44.91 22.96
C GLU A 855 38.26 46.33 23.25
N PRO A 856 37.31 46.91 22.47
CA PRO A 856 36.87 46.74 21.06
C PRO A 856 37.20 48.08 20.29
N PRO A 857 36.37 48.81 19.50
CA PRO A 857 35.15 48.53 18.70
C PRO A 857 35.11 49.11 17.24
N GLU A 858 34.02 48.79 16.53
CA GLU A 858 33.26 49.50 15.46
C GLU A 858 33.89 50.36 14.31
N TYR A 859 33.24 50.22 13.12
CA TYR A 859 33.18 51.12 11.94
C TYR A 859 34.47 51.35 11.11
N PHE A 860 34.45 51.67 9.80
CA PHE A 860 33.41 52.10 8.81
C PHE A 860 33.66 51.44 7.40
N PRO A 861 33.02 51.79 6.23
CA PRO A 861 32.66 50.80 5.18
C PRO A 861 33.19 51.12 3.76
N GLN A 862 32.74 50.38 2.72
CA GLN A 862 32.04 50.94 1.51
C GLN A 862 31.78 49.90 0.39
N LEU A 863 30.59 49.99 -0.24
CA LEU A 863 30.25 49.89 -1.70
C LEU A 863 30.73 48.65 -2.53
N ASP A 864 29.96 48.02 -3.43
CA ASP A 864 28.60 48.28 -3.93
C ASP A 864 27.87 46.99 -4.42
N ASP A 865 26.54 47.13 -4.45
CA ASP A 865 25.43 46.23 -4.84
C ASP A 865 25.45 45.74 -6.34
N TYR A 866 24.51 44.96 -6.92
CA TYR A 866 23.03 44.90 -6.77
C TYR A 866 22.39 43.55 -7.21
N TRP A 867 21.21 43.26 -6.63
CA TRP A 867 20.22 42.25 -7.06
C TRP A 867 18.94 42.92 -7.60
N GLY A 868 18.17 42.30 -8.50
CA GLY A 868 16.92 42.90 -9.00
C GLY A 868 15.84 41.89 -9.42
N SER A 869 14.58 42.21 -9.13
CA SER A 869 13.36 41.44 -9.47
C SER A 869 12.46 42.18 -10.47
N ALA A 870 11.34 41.55 -10.87
CA ALA A 870 10.23 42.20 -11.60
C ALA A 870 9.65 43.40 -10.80
N ASP A 871 8.85 44.33 -11.37
CA ASP A 871 7.82 44.24 -12.45
C ASP A 871 7.52 45.67 -13.01
N PRO A 872 6.41 46.00 -13.74
CA PRO A 872 5.89 45.53 -15.03
C PRO A 872 5.86 46.62 -16.17
N ALA A 873 5.40 46.18 -17.37
CA ALA A 873 4.63 46.94 -18.39
C ALA A 873 5.28 47.77 -19.54
N THR A 874 4.50 47.85 -20.64
CA THR A 874 4.51 48.81 -21.80
C THR A 874 5.50 48.69 -22.99
N GLN A 875 4.98 48.08 -24.08
CA GLN A 875 4.98 48.54 -25.50
C GLN A 875 6.25 48.91 -26.33
N TRP A 876 6.28 48.37 -27.58
CA TRP A 876 6.95 48.84 -28.82
C TRP A 876 8.48 49.16 -28.82
N GLY A 877 9.31 48.72 -29.78
CA GLY A 877 9.14 47.84 -30.95
C GLY A 877 10.16 48.12 -32.09
N LYS A 878 10.14 47.29 -33.17
CA LYS A 878 11.04 47.29 -34.37
C LYS A 878 12.42 46.63 -34.13
N ARG A 879 12.76 45.55 -34.88
CA ARG A 879 13.56 45.46 -36.14
C ARG A 879 15.06 45.80 -35.96
N GLN A 880 16.03 45.12 -36.59
CA GLN A 880 15.97 44.32 -37.83
C GLN A 880 16.99 43.16 -37.86
N GLN A 881 16.86 42.25 -38.84
CA GLN A 881 17.69 41.04 -39.01
C GLN A 881 19.10 41.32 -39.58
N LYS A 882 20.05 40.42 -39.31
CA LYS A 882 20.88 39.81 -40.36
C LYS A 882 21.35 38.40 -39.96
N VAL A 883 21.73 37.61 -40.96
CA VAL A 883 21.99 36.16 -40.88
C VAL A 883 23.36 35.85 -41.48
N ILE A 884 24.08 34.85 -40.92
CA ILE A 884 25.01 33.94 -41.59
C ILE A 884 25.16 32.66 -40.73
N ARG A 885 25.66 31.56 -41.31
CA ARG A 885 25.47 30.17 -40.86
C ARG A 885 26.61 29.59 -39.99
N PRO A 886 26.35 28.52 -39.22
CA PRO A 886 27.37 27.60 -38.70
C PRO A 886 27.72 26.47 -39.71
N PRO A 887 28.91 25.87 -39.57
CA PRO A 887 29.23 24.45 -39.84
C PRO A 887 29.41 23.65 -38.54
N ASP A 888 29.37 22.32 -38.46
CA ASP A 888 28.87 21.25 -39.36
C ASP A 888 28.44 20.05 -38.46
N ASP A 889 27.83 19.01 -39.04
CA ASP A 889 27.22 17.85 -38.33
C ASP A 889 28.26 16.88 -37.66
N ASP A 890 27.87 15.88 -36.86
CA ASP A 890 27.22 14.64 -37.33
C ASP A 890 26.12 14.08 -36.38
N TRP A 891 25.20 13.28 -36.92
CA TRP A 891 23.91 12.89 -36.31
C TRP A 891 23.68 11.38 -36.20
N GLY A 892 22.70 10.99 -35.38
CA GLY A 892 22.21 9.61 -35.30
C GLY A 892 20.79 9.50 -34.74
N THR A 893 19.76 9.80 -35.53
CA THR A 893 18.36 9.76 -35.07
C THR A 893 17.37 9.45 -36.20
N VAL A 894 16.44 8.52 -35.98
CA VAL A 894 15.21 8.29 -36.77
C VAL A 894 14.13 7.77 -35.80
N GLY A 895 12.87 8.21 -35.83
CA GLY A 895 12.24 9.29 -36.60
C GLY A 895 10.72 9.12 -36.67
N ILE A 896 9.95 10.18 -36.41
CA ILE A 896 8.48 10.19 -36.55
C ILE A 896 8.09 11.36 -37.46
N PRO A 897 7.35 11.15 -38.58
CA PRO A 897 6.95 12.23 -39.47
C PRO A 897 5.60 12.84 -39.08
N PHE A 898 5.56 14.16 -38.92
CA PHE A 898 4.31 14.94 -39.00
C PHE A 898 4.59 16.34 -39.54
N ARG A 899 4.25 16.57 -40.82
CA ARG A 899 4.04 17.90 -41.39
C ARG A 899 3.26 17.80 -42.69
N ASP A 900 2.15 18.53 -42.77
CA ASP A 900 1.94 19.54 -43.81
C ASP A 900 0.70 20.37 -43.48
N LEU A 901 0.90 21.68 -43.30
CA LEU A 901 -0.17 22.67 -43.09
C LEU A 901 0.40 24.10 -43.17
N ALA A 902 0.26 24.78 -44.31
CA ALA A 902 0.51 26.21 -44.47
C ALA A 902 -0.15 26.80 -45.73
N GLY A 903 -0.99 27.83 -45.57
CA GLY A 903 -1.55 28.67 -46.65
C GLY A 903 -2.89 28.19 -47.24
N GLY A 904 -3.94 29.03 -47.38
CA GLY A 904 -4.23 30.33 -46.74
C GLY A 904 -4.90 31.37 -47.64
N LEU A 905 -6.03 31.95 -47.18
CA LEU A 905 -6.75 33.15 -47.69
C LEU A 905 -7.40 33.02 -49.11
N ASP A 906 -8.55 33.64 -49.45
CA ASP A 906 -9.64 34.32 -48.71
C ASP A 906 -10.86 34.55 -49.68
N VAL A 907 -11.97 35.12 -49.18
CA VAL A 907 -13.10 35.80 -49.88
C VAL A 907 -14.18 34.94 -50.58
N GLY A 908 -15.45 35.12 -50.17
CA GLY A 908 -16.66 34.71 -50.93
C GLY A 908 -17.97 34.69 -50.11
N ARG A 909 -19.10 35.13 -50.67
CA ARG A 909 -20.44 35.18 -50.01
C ARG A 909 -21.52 34.33 -50.75
N PRO A 910 -22.68 34.02 -50.11
CA PRO A 910 -23.68 33.00 -50.54
C PRO A 910 -24.80 33.64 -51.42
N PRO A 911 -26.07 33.14 -51.57
CA PRO A 911 -26.74 31.91 -51.08
C PRO A 911 -27.69 31.20 -52.10
N GLN A 912 -28.44 30.17 -51.67
CA GLN A 912 -29.93 30.03 -51.78
C GLN A 912 -30.47 28.65 -51.33
N GLY A 913 -31.78 28.56 -51.05
CA GLY A 913 -32.55 27.32 -50.79
C GLY A 913 -33.28 26.80 -52.05
N PRO A 914 -34.46 26.12 -51.99
CA PRO A 914 -35.41 26.01 -50.86
C PRO A 914 -36.02 24.60 -50.59
N THR A 915 -36.95 24.53 -49.62
CA THR A 915 -37.97 23.46 -49.42
C THR A 915 -39.25 23.75 -50.26
N PRO A 916 -40.33 22.92 -50.35
CA PRO A 916 -41.30 22.67 -49.25
C PRO A 916 -42.01 21.26 -49.33
N PRO A 917 -43.25 20.96 -48.83
CA PRO A 917 -43.53 19.72 -48.05
C PRO A 917 -44.55 18.77 -48.77
N PRO A 918 -45.86 18.54 -48.42
CA PRO A 918 -46.79 19.00 -47.36
C PRO A 918 -47.46 17.88 -46.48
N ASP A 919 -48.29 18.29 -45.50
CA ASP A 919 -49.50 17.62 -44.92
C ASP A 919 -49.42 16.21 -44.28
N ARG A 920 -50.11 15.84 -43.18
CA ARG A 920 -51.18 16.46 -42.31
C ARG A 920 -51.23 15.67 -40.95
N TRP A 921 -51.99 15.95 -39.87
CA TRP A 921 -53.02 16.95 -39.49
C TRP A 921 -53.08 17.15 -37.93
N SER A 922 -54.22 17.61 -37.38
CA SER A 922 -54.54 17.86 -35.94
C SER A 922 -55.18 16.67 -35.20
N GLY A 923 -55.30 16.60 -33.85
CA GLY A 923 -54.86 17.49 -32.76
C GLY A 923 -55.99 17.90 -31.77
N GLN A 924 -55.78 17.78 -30.45
CA GLN A 924 -56.59 18.45 -29.38
C GLN A 924 -55.90 18.41 -27.99
N THR A 925 -56.50 19.02 -26.96
CA THR A 925 -55.82 19.53 -25.73
C THR A 925 -56.50 19.12 -24.41
N GLY A 926 -55.70 18.81 -23.37
CA GLY A 926 -56.15 18.62 -21.98
C GLY A 926 -54.95 18.51 -21.00
N PRO A 927 -55.10 18.85 -19.71
CA PRO A 927 -53.98 19.06 -18.78
C PRO A 927 -53.45 17.77 -18.12
N LEU A 928 -52.19 17.82 -17.67
CA LEU A 928 -51.54 16.82 -16.82
C LEU A 928 -51.43 17.32 -15.38
N GLU A 929 -52.07 16.62 -14.44
CA GLU A 929 -51.78 16.72 -13.01
C GLU A 929 -50.70 15.70 -12.59
N SER A 930 -49.96 16.00 -11.53
CA SER A 930 -49.05 15.04 -10.88
C SER A 930 -49.83 14.18 -9.88
N PRO A 931 -49.43 12.93 -9.61
CA PRO A 931 -48.63 12.76 -8.39
C PRO A 931 -47.61 11.61 -8.37
N ALA A 932 -46.74 11.70 -7.36
CA ALA A 932 -46.12 10.62 -6.59
C ALA A 932 -45.07 9.68 -7.24
N ALA A 933 -43.88 9.74 -6.66
CA ALA A 933 -42.75 8.84 -6.85
C ALA A 933 -43.08 7.34 -6.62
N ARG A 934 -42.29 6.48 -7.28
CA ARG A 934 -42.13 5.06 -6.92
C ARG A 934 -40.66 4.71 -6.72
N THR A 935 -40.32 4.30 -5.51
CA THR A 935 -38.98 3.86 -5.11
C THR A 935 -38.65 2.50 -5.72
N VAL A 936 -37.48 2.35 -6.33
CA VAL A 936 -36.94 1.04 -6.72
C VAL A 936 -36.30 0.41 -5.48
N ARG A 937 -36.94 -0.61 -4.89
CA ARG A 937 -36.37 -1.40 -3.79
C ARG A 937 -35.42 -2.47 -4.31
N SER A 938 -34.41 -2.80 -3.51
CA SER A 938 -33.54 -3.96 -3.71
C SER A 938 -34.33 -5.27 -3.63
N ALA A 939 -33.95 -6.25 -4.44
CA ALA A 939 -34.64 -7.54 -4.58
C ALA A 939 -33.88 -8.68 -3.89
N PHE A 940 -33.93 -8.72 -2.55
CA PHE A 940 -33.54 -9.89 -1.76
C PHE A 940 -34.42 -10.00 -0.51
N ARG A 941 -35.34 -10.98 -0.50
CA ARG A 941 -35.86 -11.61 0.72
C ARG A 941 -36.54 -12.95 0.45
N ASP A 942 -36.28 -13.87 1.38
CA ASP A 942 -37.12 -14.96 1.89
C ASP A 942 -37.94 -15.82 0.93
N VAL A 943 -37.60 -17.12 0.88
CA VAL A 943 -38.51 -18.20 0.45
C VAL A 943 -38.48 -19.29 1.52
N THR A 944 -39.56 -19.41 2.30
CA THR A 944 -39.79 -20.54 3.22
C THR A 944 -41.27 -20.93 3.24
N THR A 945 -41.52 -22.24 3.41
CA THR A 945 -42.83 -22.91 3.60
C THR A 945 -43.76 -22.99 2.37
N GLY A 946 -44.61 -24.03 2.36
CA GLY A 946 -45.54 -24.38 1.29
C GLY A 946 -45.33 -25.82 0.80
N ALA A 947 -46.21 -26.74 1.20
CA ALA A 947 -46.10 -28.17 0.88
C ALA A 947 -47.33 -28.67 0.11
N ASP A 948 -47.17 -29.73 -0.70
CA ASP A 948 -48.27 -30.59 -1.15
C ASP A 948 -47.75 -32.03 -1.39
N PRO A 949 -48.51 -33.12 -1.10
CA PRO A 949 -47.96 -34.48 -1.08
C PRO A 949 -48.63 -35.49 -2.04
N ALA A 950 -47.84 -36.26 -2.79
CA ALA A 950 -48.28 -37.56 -3.32
C ALA A 950 -47.12 -38.50 -3.71
N ALA A 951 -47.14 -39.71 -3.12
CA ALA A 951 -46.74 -41.03 -3.67
C ALA A 951 -45.46 -41.25 -4.53
N ALA A 952 -44.79 -42.42 -4.50
CA ALA A 952 -44.72 -43.52 -3.54
C ALA A 952 -43.65 -44.54 -4.01
N ARG A 953 -43.13 -45.37 -3.08
CA ARG A 953 -42.30 -46.59 -3.32
C ARG A 953 -40.86 -46.29 -3.81
N GLN A 954 -39.83 -47.12 -3.55
CA GLN A 954 -39.81 -48.46 -2.94
C GLN A 954 -38.45 -48.80 -2.27
N VAL A 955 -38.45 -49.82 -1.38
CA VAL A 955 -37.29 -50.57 -0.84
C VAL A 955 -36.25 -49.79 -0.02
N ALA A 956 -36.42 -49.81 1.30
CA ALA A 956 -35.32 -50.15 2.23
C ALA A 956 -35.31 -51.69 2.42
N PRO A 957 -34.26 -52.35 2.97
CA PRO A 957 -34.12 -52.37 4.44
C PRO A 957 -32.72 -52.67 5.06
N LYS A 958 -32.59 -52.41 6.38
CA LYS A 958 -31.70 -53.10 7.38
C LYS A 958 -30.18 -52.90 7.24
N SER A 959 -29.33 -53.01 8.27
CA SER A 959 -29.45 -53.05 9.76
C SER A 959 -28.02 -52.83 10.34
N LEU A 960 -27.73 -52.37 11.56
CA LEU A 960 -28.12 -52.78 12.93
C LEU A 960 -28.01 -51.55 13.88
N TYR A 961 -28.87 -51.35 14.91
CA TYR A 961 -28.73 -51.80 16.33
C TYR A 961 -27.42 -51.31 17.02
N ARG A 962 -27.42 -50.76 18.25
CA ARG A 962 -28.50 -50.60 19.26
C ARG A 962 -28.09 -49.64 20.43
N ASP A 963 -29.07 -49.05 21.12
CA ASP A 963 -29.21 -48.59 22.54
C ASP A 963 -27.99 -47.94 23.28
N VAL A 964 -28.11 -47.02 24.26
CA VAL A 964 -28.99 -46.85 25.45
C VAL A 964 -29.12 -45.32 25.72
N MET A 965 -30.27 -44.65 25.81
CA MET A 965 -31.39 -44.63 26.81
C MET A 965 -31.12 -43.85 28.13
N GLY A 966 -32.10 -42.99 28.52
CA GLY A 966 -32.09 -42.05 29.66
C GLY A 966 -31.89 -40.59 29.20
N GLU A 967 -32.85 -39.65 29.24
CA GLU A 967 -33.64 -39.11 30.37
C GLU A 967 -32.75 -38.52 31.49
N ILE A 968 -32.98 -37.31 32.04
CA ILE A 968 -34.25 -36.71 32.53
C ILE A 968 -34.28 -35.15 32.36
N ARG A 969 -35.50 -34.58 32.28
CA ARG A 969 -36.00 -33.21 32.60
C ARG A 969 -34.97 -32.21 33.21
N GLY A 970 -34.88 -30.94 32.81
CA GLY A 970 -35.93 -29.89 32.90
C GLY A 970 -35.80 -29.11 34.23
N GLY A 971 -36.11 -27.83 34.39
CA GLY A 971 -36.63 -26.78 33.49
C GLY A 971 -36.58 -25.41 34.19
N ASP A 972 -37.33 -24.43 33.68
CA ASP A 972 -37.25 -22.96 33.92
C ASP A 972 -36.10 -22.25 33.18
#